data_AF-A0A954SMW3-F1
#
_entry.id   AF-A0A954SMW3-F1
#
_cell.length_a   1.000
_cell.length_b   1.000
_cell.length_c   1.000
_cell.angle_alpha   90.00
_cell.angle_beta   90.00
_cell.angle_gamma   90.00
#
_symmetry.space_group_name_H-M   'P 1'
#
loop_
_entity.id
_entity.type
_entity.pdbx_description
1 polymer ?
#
loop_
_entity_poly.entity_id
_entity_poly.type
_entity_poly.pdbx_seq_one_letter_code
_entity_poly.pdbx_strand_id
1 'polypeptide(L)'
;MATIPNRESSSEFTVPEVVKEKIAAVVQRTWGARLLSGAILSIAAALVILLAAIVIDWAFVLFDPGQRAMVTYSAGLLMGLIGVGLIGFAGLRRLSPIETARQIDEQIPELQERWSSVSEFSTTIESEEYRGSAAMRLKVAEEAAALGGIVEPKQIRIGRELPIALGCLAGGVALWFFAFLIDAGQTSVLVRRFFAPSAAISLTQIKSETGDKIFPRGENLKLEASVSGRPRSDAILTINREDGTSESHPLELLSGDSPRFAFPLKNLQESFSYRFRSGDGETPWHTIKIAERPSFKRVDFRIVPPAYSKLKEFHQESLPKSVKALQGSKLLLTLESNVALKSLVLEGEDKVNQTPIAGEGNEYKLELELEDTWVFRPQMISEGGLTNEDATRCEIVVYRDQAPVVTIAAPTTDVAVRPDDTVTIAFDAKDDLGITRAELVVYDGLTNEEKELKSIPIPLGKQEGEKSVHAQSDLDLKEFQLKHGSELTYAIRVYDSKESMTTHRPSGSPENEGRVEIAANSENPKESADQNGSNASDANSQAASDQASSDQKNTEQADKSDGEETSPQEGNKSPELAKQDAPQEKRQQAGGGNTWQPKRMGRGEELEKKPNGGLEGAKRPDFHIAKQELDTPPGQCASCARRRIMIDEWAGSYASQVLDKLQLQIDPVLKELKKVLTEAKGTIQPVANRLKEGKEWQAEDSRQIRAGDELLNTADQHVSELTGKSDGTPYAFIGLQLQDILQVHIQPARHHLSDVTLFDSKSNVEDLTASVVHIQRAIDLLEQLTRQYEAVKLNQKLADTMTRIKKMHQIFLEGTFAMLKSQNPTLNPKQREFMELELTDDYLQKLQELLKKKLEIQAELAKILSQDPRLLERFMARNRLEARTLRDQLTLLNRAQTELRDELKAALPPADKPDEKLTLKNRIPHRVAEAQRIAEATAKMLDNYIVWTPLDLDSDQGELGNFKAKLVRMTSTANEFAKQSQDEKSKKSIETGEELYQQLRNFKETVPELLEGGNHPKLPTHIANRMHEAEKLITDISGWIRKEQTIESGNPHLAAEVDQHRITVDTVELSRKLTSLKAQCQGISPELAKSAEAFLATMEEDLVPELESSQVTLNDARVTEAIEHQTAAIGLFTRAEKELD
;
A
#
# COMPACT_ATOMS: atom_id res chain seq x y z
N MET A 1 150.88 14.43 -2.59
CA MET A 1 151.63 15.44 -1.79
C MET A 1 151.09 16.81 -2.17
N ALA A 2 150.77 17.73 -1.27
CA ALA A 2 150.77 17.67 0.20
C ALA A 2 149.58 18.48 0.79
N THR A 3 149.34 18.37 2.10
CA THR A 3 148.15 18.91 2.80
C THR A 3 148.45 20.18 3.61
N ILE A 4 147.65 21.24 3.44
CA ILE A 4 147.48 22.39 4.35
C ILE A 4 145.97 22.74 4.39
N PRO A 5 145.38 23.22 5.50
CA PRO A 5 143.96 22.93 5.80
C PRO A 5 142.96 24.10 5.69
N ASN A 6 141.68 23.68 5.71
CA ASN A 6 140.43 24.29 6.20
C ASN A 6 140.38 25.80 6.57
N ARG A 7 139.32 26.49 6.13
CA ARG A 7 138.87 27.80 6.68
C ARG A 7 137.34 27.92 6.65
N GLU A 8 136.79 28.75 7.54
CA GLU A 8 135.37 28.68 7.95
C GLU A 8 134.31 29.22 6.98
N SER A 9 133.05 28.95 7.35
CA SER A 9 131.81 29.29 6.66
C SER A 9 131.58 30.77 6.41
N SER A 10 131.07 31.09 5.22
CA SER A 10 130.39 32.36 4.92
C SER A 10 129.12 32.48 5.78
N SER A 11 129.08 33.43 6.71
CA SER A 11 127.89 33.72 7.52
C SER A 11 126.82 34.43 6.69
N GLU A 12 125.70 33.76 6.46
CA GLU A 12 124.51 34.32 5.83
C GLU A 12 123.92 35.46 6.69
N PHE A 13 123.57 36.59 6.08
CA PHE A 13 123.08 37.77 6.82
C PHE A 13 121.61 37.60 7.22
N THR A 14 121.37 37.25 8.47
CA THR A 14 120.02 37.03 9.02
C THR A 14 119.43 38.29 9.64
N VAL A 15 118.18 38.63 9.27
CA VAL A 15 117.35 39.64 9.98
C VAL A 15 117.27 39.29 11.48
N PRO A 16 117.43 40.25 12.40
CA PRO A 16 117.24 40.03 13.84
C PRO A 16 115.88 39.41 14.15
N GLU A 17 115.87 38.42 15.05
CA GLU A 17 114.68 37.60 15.31
C GLU A 17 113.45 38.42 15.76
N VAL A 18 113.66 39.42 16.63
CA VAL A 18 112.62 40.37 17.08
C VAL A 18 111.99 41.17 15.93
N VAL A 19 112.80 41.57 14.94
CA VAL A 19 112.34 42.32 13.76
C VAL A 19 111.56 41.37 12.84
N LYS A 20 112.09 40.16 12.61
CA LYS A 20 111.48 39.10 11.79
C LYS A 20 110.13 38.65 12.37
N GLU A 21 110.03 38.43 13.67
CA GLU A 21 108.79 38.04 14.36
C GLU A 21 107.72 39.13 14.25
N LYS A 22 108.08 40.40 14.52
CA LYS A 22 107.13 41.52 14.46
C LYS A 22 106.65 41.80 13.03
N ILE A 23 107.53 41.74 12.02
CA ILE A 23 107.13 41.80 10.61
C ILE A 23 106.20 40.63 10.28
N ALA A 24 106.54 39.40 10.68
CA ALA A 24 105.69 38.22 10.43
C ALA A 24 104.30 38.35 11.08
N ALA A 25 104.21 38.89 12.29
CA ALA A 25 102.94 39.16 12.96
C ALA A 25 102.07 40.18 12.20
N VAL A 26 102.69 41.23 11.63
CA VAL A 26 102.00 42.21 10.77
C VAL A 26 101.59 41.59 9.43
N VAL A 27 102.43 40.76 8.81
CA VAL A 27 102.08 40.01 7.59
C VAL A 27 100.89 39.07 7.85
N GLN A 28 100.89 38.31 8.94
CA GLN A 28 99.78 37.41 9.29
C GLN A 28 98.48 38.19 9.56
N ARG A 29 98.56 39.30 10.31
CA ARG A 29 97.39 40.13 10.65
C ARG A 29 96.82 40.86 9.42
N THR A 30 97.67 41.37 8.52
CA THR A 30 97.24 42.00 7.25
C THR A 30 96.66 40.99 6.26
N TRP A 31 97.27 39.81 6.13
CA TRP A 31 96.75 38.71 5.31
C TRP A 31 95.41 38.16 5.83
N GLY A 32 95.30 37.95 7.15
CA GLY A 32 94.04 37.56 7.80
C GLY A 32 92.93 38.60 7.61
N ALA A 33 93.25 39.90 7.72
CA ALA A 33 92.30 40.97 7.44
C ALA A 33 91.87 41.02 5.96
N ARG A 34 92.78 40.73 5.01
CA ARG A 34 92.47 40.61 3.58
C ARG A 34 91.56 39.42 3.26
N LEU A 35 91.84 38.25 3.85
CA LEU A 35 90.97 37.08 3.73
C LEU A 35 89.58 37.37 4.32
N LEU A 36 89.51 38.06 5.45
CA LEU A 36 88.25 38.47 6.06
C LEU A 36 87.48 39.46 5.18
N SER A 37 88.13 40.49 4.62
CA SER A 37 87.47 41.41 3.68
C SER A 37 87.06 40.73 2.38
N GLY A 38 87.84 39.77 1.88
CA GLY A 38 87.50 38.92 0.73
C GLY A 38 86.24 38.10 1.00
N ALA A 39 86.20 37.39 2.13
CA ALA A 39 85.03 36.60 2.53
C ALA A 39 83.77 37.47 2.77
N ILE A 40 83.91 38.63 3.42
CA ILE A 40 82.81 39.59 3.59
C ILE A 40 82.28 40.07 2.24
N LEU A 41 83.18 40.38 1.28
CA LEU A 41 82.78 40.81 -0.06
C LEU A 41 82.15 39.66 -0.87
N SER A 42 82.60 38.42 -0.69
CA SER A 42 81.94 37.23 -1.25
C SER A 42 80.52 37.03 -0.70
N ILE A 43 80.31 37.24 0.61
CA ILE A 43 78.97 37.17 1.22
C ILE A 43 78.09 38.31 0.68
N ALA A 44 78.62 39.53 0.56
CA ALA A 44 77.89 40.66 -0.02
C ALA A 44 77.49 40.40 -1.49
N ALA A 45 78.40 39.85 -2.30
CA ALA A 45 78.11 39.45 -3.68
C ALA A 45 77.08 38.33 -3.74
N ALA A 46 77.18 37.31 -2.87
CA ALA A 46 76.21 36.22 -2.79
C ALA A 46 74.79 36.71 -2.43
N LEU A 47 74.66 37.65 -1.49
CA LEU A 47 73.38 38.28 -1.16
C LEU A 47 72.75 39.00 -2.36
N VAL A 48 73.56 39.67 -3.20
CA VAL A 48 73.07 40.36 -4.41
C VAL A 48 72.68 39.36 -5.51
N ILE A 49 73.47 38.30 -5.72
CA ILE A 49 73.18 37.25 -6.72
C ILE A 49 71.93 36.47 -6.35
N LEU A 50 71.76 36.13 -5.06
CA LEU A 50 70.56 35.47 -4.54
C LEU A 50 69.31 36.36 -4.72
N LEU A 51 69.41 37.66 -4.43
CA LEU A 51 68.33 38.62 -4.64
C LEU A 51 67.98 38.73 -6.13
N ALA A 52 68.97 38.77 -7.03
CA ALA A 52 68.74 38.81 -8.47
C ALA A 52 68.03 37.53 -8.98
N ALA A 53 68.43 36.35 -8.52
CA ALA A 53 67.76 35.09 -8.86
C ALA A 53 66.29 35.05 -8.38
N ILE A 54 66.03 35.60 -7.19
CA ILE A 54 64.67 35.76 -6.64
C ILE A 54 63.83 36.77 -7.42
N VAL A 55 64.41 37.88 -7.88
CA VAL A 55 63.73 38.86 -8.75
C VAL A 55 63.41 38.26 -10.13
N ILE A 56 64.26 37.38 -10.67
CA ILE A 56 63.97 36.63 -11.91
C ILE A 56 62.78 35.67 -11.69
N ASP A 57 62.78 34.89 -10.61
CA ASP A 57 61.69 33.96 -10.29
C ASP A 57 60.37 34.67 -9.95
N TRP A 58 60.43 35.90 -9.42
CA TRP A 58 59.29 36.79 -9.23
C TRP A 58 58.75 37.35 -10.54
N ALA A 59 59.62 37.87 -11.41
CA ALA A 59 59.23 38.56 -12.64
C ALA A 59 58.70 37.62 -13.73
N PHE A 60 59.22 36.38 -13.80
CA PHE A 60 58.82 35.38 -14.80
C PHE A 60 57.91 34.28 -14.26
N VAL A 61 57.72 34.20 -12.93
CA VAL A 61 56.92 33.18 -12.22
C VAL A 61 57.22 31.78 -12.77
N LEU A 62 58.43 31.27 -12.51
CA LEU A 62 58.94 30.04 -13.14
C LEU A 62 58.16 28.80 -12.69
N PHE A 63 57.04 28.48 -13.35
CA PHE A 63 56.17 27.39 -12.95
C PHE A 63 56.90 26.04 -13.01
N ASP A 64 57.67 25.79 -14.07
CA ASP A 64 58.46 24.57 -14.26
C ASP A 64 59.60 24.42 -13.21
N PRO A 65 59.63 23.34 -12.41
CA PRO A 65 60.74 23.03 -11.52
C PRO A 65 62.11 22.94 -12.22
N GLY A 66 62.16 22.53 -13.49
CA GLY A 66 63.38 22.48 -14.30
C GLY A 66 64.02 23.86 -14.49
N GLN A 67 63.21 24.86 -14.85
CA GLN A 67 63.64 26.26 -14.96
C GLN A 67 64.09 26.84 -13.61
N ARG A 68 63.34 26.57 -12.52
CA ARG A 68 63.76 26.99 -11.16
C ARG A 68 65.11 26.39 -10.76
N ALA A 69 65.30 25.10 -11.03
CA ALA A 69 66.55 24.40 -10.76
C ALA A 69 67.71 24.98 -11.58
N MET A 70 67.50 25.27 -12.86
CA MET A 70 68.50 25.91 -13.73
C MET A 70 68.93 27.30 -13.20
N VAL A 71 67.99 28.15 -12.79
CA VAL A 71 68.30 29.46 -12.18
C VAL A 71 69.02 29.30 -10.84
N THR A 72 68.58 28.35 -10.01
CA THR A 72 69.19 28.07 -8.69
C THR A 72 70.63 27.59 -8.83
N TYR A 73 70.89 26.60 -9.69
CA TYR A 73 72.23 26.03 -9.88
C TYR A 73 73.18 27.00 -10.60
N SER A 74 72.70 27.80 -11.57
CA SER A 74 73.54 28.83 -12.21
C SER A 74 73.88 29.99 -11.27
N ALA A 75 72.95 30.43 -10.42
CA ALA A 75 73.23 31.36 -9.33
C ALA A 75 74.23 30.77 -8.31
N GLY A 76 74.06 29.51 -7.92
CA GLY A 76 74.98 28.78 -7.04
C GLY A 76 76.40 28.69 -7.61
N LEU A 77 76.53 28.35 -8.90
CA LEU A 77 77.80 28.32 -9.62
C LEU A 77 78.46 29.71 -9.64
N LEU A 78 77.69 30.76 -9.94
CA LEU A 78 78.18 32.15 -10.00
C LEU A 78 78.66 32.64 -8.63
N MET A 79 77.91 32.35 -7.56
CA MET A 79 78.33 32.63 -6.18
C MET A 79 79.61 31.87 -5.80
N GLY A 80 79.73 30.59 -6.20
CA GLY A 80 80.94 29.79 -5.99
C GLY A 80 82.16 30.35 -6.72
N LEU A 81 82.03 30.68 -8.01
CA LEU A 81 83.13 31.24 -8.82
C LEU A 81 83.59 32.61 -8.30
N ILE A 82 82.65 33.50 -7.92
CA ILE A 82 82.98 34.81 -7.35
C ILE A 82 83.54 34.66 -5.93
N GLY A 83 83.06 33.70 -5.14
CA GLY A 83 83.61 33.36 -3.83
C GLY A 83 85.08 32.92 -3.91
N VAL A 84 85.37 31.91 -4.74
CA VAL A 84 86.73 31.42 -4.99
C VAL A 84 87.61 32.51 -5.61
N GLY A 85 87.06 33.32 -6.53
CA GLY A 85 87.76 34.43 -7.16
C GLY A 85 88.20 35.50 -6.15
N LEU A 86 87.29 35.98 -5.30
CA LEU A 86 87.59 37.06 -4.33
C LEU A 86 88.47 36.57 -3.17
N ILE A 87 88.16 35.41 -2.57
CA ILE A 87 88.94 34.85 -1.46
C ILE A 87 90.30 34.38 -1.97
N GLY A 88 90.37 33.78 -3.17
CA GLY A 88 91.60 33.40 -3.84
C GLY A 88 92.47 34.62 -4.15
N PHE A 89 91.92 35.67 -4.77
CA PHE A 89 92.67 36.90 -5.08
C PHE A 89 93.19 37.61 -3.81
N ALA A 90 92.43 37.59 -2.71
CA ALA A 90 92.89 38.06 -1.41
C ALA A 90 94.03 37.18 -0.83
N GLY A 91 93.90 35.86 -0.93
CA GLY A 91 94.87 34.89 -0.40
C GLY A 91 96.18 34.78 -1.18
N LEU A 92 96.13 34.91 -2.51
CA LEU A 92 97.30 34.89 -3.41
C LEU A 92 98.16 36.17 -3.28
N ARG A 93 97.57 37.29 -2.82
CA ARG A 93 98.27 38.55 -2.51
C ARG A 93 99.09 38.47 -1.21
N ARG A 94 100.05 37.54 -1.18
CA ARG A 94 101.11 37.49 -0.16
C ARG A 94 101.89 38.81 -0.19
N LEU A 95 101.99 39.51 0.95
CA LEU A 95 102.86 40.68 1.06
C LEU A 95 104.31 40.20 1.07
N SER A 96 105.20 40.97 0.42
CA SER A 96 106.63 40.84 0.69
C SER A 96 106.92 41.29 2.13
N PRO A 97 107.80 40.59 2.87
CA PRO A 97 108.29 41.09 4.16
C PRO A 97 108.91 42.49 4.03
N ILE A 98 109.56 42.80 2.90
CA ILE A 98 110.21 44.08 2.61
C ILE A 98 109.16 45.20 2.51
N GLU A 99 108.12 44.98 1.71
CA GLU A 99 107.01 45.93 1.53
C GLU A 99 106.24 46.15 2.84
N THR A 100 106.16 45.11 3.68
CA THR A 100 105.56 45.22 5.02
C THR A 100 106.46 46.01 5.96
N ALA A 101 107.78 45.80 5.91
CA ALA A 101 108.75 46.58 6.69
C ALA A 101 108.71 48.07 6.31
N ARG A 102 108.64 48.39 5.01
CA ARG A 102 108.45 49.76 4.52
C ARG A 102 107.15 50.39 5.02
N GLN A 103 106.03 49.65 5.01
CA GLN A 103 104.75 50.13 5.57
C GLN A 103 104.76 50.30 7.11
N ILE A 104 105.73 49.71 7.82
CA ILE A 104 105.97 49.94 9.26
C ILE A 104 106.81 51.21 9.43
N ASP A 105 107.90 51.38 8.67
CA ASP A 105 108.72 52.61 8.66
C ASP A 105 107.88 53.85 8.29
N GLU A 106 107.01 53.76 7.27
CA GLU A 106 106.08 54.83 6.86
C GLU A 106 105.09 55.23 7.97
N GLN A 107 104.72 54.30 8.86
CA GLN A 107 103.80 54.55 9.98
C GLN A 107 104.51 54.93 11.29
N ILE A 108 105.82 54.68 11.40
CA ILE A 108 106.64 54.96 12.59
C ILE A 108 107.93 55.66 12.13
N PRO A 109 107.90 56.99 11.89
CA PRO A 109 109.04 57.73 11.33
C PRO A 109 110.33 57.68 12.16
N GLU A 110 110.23 57.33 13.45
CA GLU A 110 111.36 57.10 14.36
C GLU A 110 112.26 55.93 13.91
N LEU A 111 111.75 55.02 13.08
CA LEU A 111 112.52 53.90 12.52
C LEU A 111 113.47 54.29 11.38
N GLN A 112 113.31 55.46 10.76
CA GLN A 112 114.23 56.00 9.73
C GLN A 112 114.64 54.99 8.64
N GLU A 113 113.66 54.28 8.05
CA GLU A 113 113.88 53.28 6.97
C GLU A 113 114.76 52.07 7.37
N ARG A 114 115.04 51.88 8.67
CA ARG A 114 115.96 50.83 9.15
C ARG A 114 115.35 49.44 9.03
N TRP A 115 114.04 49.29 9.18
CA TRP A 115 113.38 47.98 9.08
C TRP A 115 113.28 47.51 7.63
N SER A 116 112.91 48.39 6.70
CA SER A 116 112.98 48.12 5.25
C SER A 116 114.42 47.82 4.82
N SER A 117 115.40 48.66 5.17
CA SER A 117 116.82 48.42 4.85
C SER A 117 117.33 47.04 5.31
N VAL A 118 117.08 46.66 6.57
CA VAL A 118 117.52 45.36 7.10
C VAL A 118 116.80 44.19 6.45
N SER A 119 115.53 44.35 6.10
CA SER A 119 114.79 43.32 5.36
C SER A 119 115.32 43.16 3.93
N GLU A 120 115.65 44.25 3.24
CA GLU A 120 116.19 44.24 1.88
C GLU A 120 117.58 43.59 1.83
N PHE A 121 118.48 43.95 2.77
CA PHE A 121 119.80 43.32 2.92
C PHE A 121 119.75 41.81 3.12
N SER A 122 118.63 41.26 3.61
CA SER A 122 118.44 39.80 3.78
C SER A 122 117.89 39.09 2.53
N THR A 123 117.43 39.83 1.53
CA THR A 123 116.79 39.29 0.32
C THR A 123 117.57 39.52 -0.97
N THR A 124 118.49 40.49 -1.01
CA THR A 124 119.22 40.85 -2.23
C THR A 124 120.34 39.85 -2.55
N ILE A 125 120.12 38.99 -3.54
CA ILE A 125 121.04 37.94 -4.01
C ILE A 125 122.07 38.49 -5.04
N GLU A 126 122.55 39.72 -4.83
CA GLU A 126 123.60 40.33 -5.66
C GLU A 126 125.01 40.05 -5.11
N SER A 127 126.04 40.37 -5.90
CA SER A 127 127.44 40.12 -5.55
C SER A 127 127.88 40.91 -4.31
N GLU A 128 128.90 40.38 -3.63
CA GLU A 128 129.35 40.89 -2.33
C GLU A 128 129.80 42.36 -2.34
N GLU A 129 130.22 42.84 -3.50
CA GLU A 129 130.69 44.21 -3.78
C GLU A 129 129.59 45.27 -3.63
N TYR A 130 128.33 44.96 -3.96
CA TYR A 130 127.20 45.89 -3.87
C TYR A 130 126.51 45.92 -2.49
N ARG A 131 126.81 44.93 -1.62
CA ARG A 131 126.13 44.77 -0.32
C ARG A 131 126.63 45.72 0.78
N GLY A 132 127.65 46.54 0.53
CA GLY A 132 128.26 47.40 1.53
C GLY A 132 128.98 46.64 2.67
N SER A 133 129.68 47.38 3.53
CA SER A 133 130.52 46.77 4.56
C SER A 133 129.72 45.93 5.56
N ALA A 134 130.26 44.76 5.91
CA ALA A 134 129.60 43.84 6.86
C ALA A 134 129.36 44.48 8.23
N ALA A 135 130.29 45.33 8.70
CA ALA A 135 130.15 46.08 9.94
C ALA A 135 128.98 47.08 9.90
N MET A 136 128.73 47.75 8.76
CA MET A 136 127.59 48.63 8.60
C MET A 136 126.27 47.85 8.58
N ARG A 137 126.19 46.74 7.84
CA ARG A 137 124.99 45.87 7.83
C ARG A 137 124.67 45.31 9.23
N LEU A 138 125.67 44.84 9.97
CA LEU A 138 125.50 44.39 11.36
C LEU A 138 125.03 45.50 12.28
N LYS A 139 125.59 46.71 12.17
CA LYS A 139 125.19 47.85 13.01
C LYS A 139 123.78 48.36 12.69
N VAL A 140 123.37 48.41 11.43
CA VAL A 140 121.98 48.76 11.08
C VAL A 140 121.01 47.68 11.57
N ALA A 141 121.40 46.40 11.56
CA ALA A 141 120.61 45.32 12.16
C ALA A 141 120.50 45.43 13.70
N GLU A 142 121.60 45.75 14.39
CA GLU A 142 121.62 46.03 15.84
C GLU A 142 120.72 47.22 16.20
N GLU A 143 120.85 48.33 15.48
CA GLU A 143 120.02 49.52 15.70
C GLU A 143 118.54 49.29 15.35
N ALA A 144 118.22 48.51 14.31
CA ALA A 144 116.85 48.11 13.99
C ALA A 144 116.24 47.19 15.06
N ALA A 145 117.04 46.31 15.67
CA ALA A 145 116.61 45.47 16.78
C ALA A 145 116.37 46.28 18.07
N ALA A 146 117.24 47.24 18.38
CA ALA A 146 117.11 48.13 19.53
C ALA A 146 115.85 49.00 19.44
N LEU A 147 115.57 49.59 18.27
CA LEU A 147 114.33 50.33 17.98
C LEU A 147 113.08 49.43 17.95
N GLY A 148 113.26 48.11 17.90
CA GLY A 148 112.17 47.14 17.91
C GLY A 148 111.27 47.17 19.15
N GLY A 149 111.69 47.84 20.23
CA GLY A 149 110.82 48.13 21.38
C GLY A 149 109.64 49.06 21.03
N ILE A 150 109.81 49.98 20.08
CA ILE A 150 108.82 50.99 19.68
C ILE A 150 107.70 50.38 18.83
N VAL A 151 107.99 49.30 18.09
CA VAL A 151 107.04 48.70 17.14
C VAL A 151 106.07 47.75 17.85
N GLU A 152 104.80 48.14 17.96
CA GLU A 152 103.70 47.26 18.35
C GLU A 152 102.87 46.77 17.14
N PRO A 153 102.92 45.45 16.79
CA PRO A 153 102.13 44.87 15.70
C PRO A 153 100.60 45.07 15.75
N LYS A 154 100.07 45.51 16.90
CA LYS A 154 98.64 45.82 17.10
C LYS A 154 98.27 47.26 16.72
N GLN A 155 99.18 48.22 16.88
CA GLN A 155 98.91 49.64 16.66
C GLN A 155 98.99 50.05 15.18
N ILE A 156 99.83 49.35 14.41
CA ILE A 156 99.95 49.52 12.95
C ILE A 156 98.58 49.36 12.29
N ARG A 157 98.23 50.34 11.43
CA ARG A 157 96.96 50.41 10.71
C ARG A 157 97.01 49.52 9.47
N ILE A 158 95.98 48.69 9.34
CA ILE A 158 95.78 47.79 8.20
C ILE A 158 94.87 48.49 7.18
N GLY A 159 95.08 48.20 5.89
CA GLY A 159 94.54 48.97 4.78
C GLY A 159 93.01 49.09 4.68
N ARG A 160 92.55 50.04 3.86
CA ARG A 160 91.14 50.45 3.69
C ARG A 160 90.19 49.39 3.12
N GLU A 161 90.68 48.18 2.85
CA GLU A 161 89.93 47.07 2.21
C GLU A 161 88.75 46.58 3.09
N LEU A 162 88.95 46.47 4.40
CA LEU A 162 87.94 45.97 5.34
C LEU A 162 86.69 46.87 5.52
N PRO A 163 86.80 48.19 5.78
CA PRO A 163 85.61 49.05 5.89
C PRO A 163 84.82 49.17 4.57
N ILE A 164 85.48 49.03 3.41
CA ILE A 164 84.80 49.00 2.11
C ILE A 164 83.97 47.71 1.99
N ALA A 165 84.55 46.54 2.32
CA ALA A 165 83.81 45.28 2.31
C ALA A 165 82.61 45.29 3.27
N LEU A 166 82.76 45.85 4.48
CA LEU A 166 81.67 46.05 5.43
C LEU A 166 80.57 46.99 4.89
N GLY A 167 80.94 48.05 4.16
CA GLY A 167 79.98 48.92 3.48
C GLY A 167 79.19 48.20 2.38
N CYS A 168 79.86 47.36 1.58
CA CYS A 168 79.20 46.51 0.58
C CYS A 168 78.24 45.48 1.23
N LEU A 169 78.65 44.87 2.34
CA LEU A 169 77.79 43.96 3.11
C LEU A 169 76.56 44.68 3.66
N ALA A 170 76.73 45.86 4.26
CA ALA A 170 75.62 46.66 4.77
C ALA A 170 74.64 47.08 3.66
N GLY A 171 75.15 47.44 2.48
CA GLY A 171 74.33 47.71 1.29
C GLY A 171 73.53 46.48 0.83
N GLY A 172 74.17 45.30 0.78
CA GLY A 172 73.48 44.04 0.49
C GLY A 172 72.37 43.72 1.48
N VAL A 173 72.64 43.84 2.79
CA VAL A 173 71.64 43.62 3.85
C VAL A 173 70.50 44.66 3.78
N ALA A 174 70.79 45.92 3.43
CA ALA A 174 69.78 46.95 3.26
C ALA A 174 68.83 46.67 2.08
N LEU A 175 69.33 46.14 0.96
CA LEU A 175 68.49 45.70 -0.16
C LEU A 175 67.54 44.55 0.25
N TRP A 176 68.04 43.59 1.04
CA TRP A 176 67.23 42.51 1.59
C TRP A 176 66.17 43.00 2.58
N PHE A 177 66.52 43.92 3.48
CA PHE A 177 65.57 44.56 4.38
C PHE A 177 64.47 45.31 3.62
N PHE A 178 64.83 46.00 2.52
CA PHE A 178 63.86 46.68 1.67
C PHE A 178 62.93 45.71 0.92
N ALA A 179 63.44 44.58 0.42
CA ALA A 179 62.61 43.54 -0.19
C ALA A 179 61.57 42.96 0.79
N PHE A 180 62.00 42.65 2.03
CA PHE A 180 61.10 42.21 3.10
C PHE A 180 60.09 43.29 3.54
N LEU A 181 60.41 44.58 3.41
CA LEU A 181 59.46 45.67 3.66
C LEU A 181 58.40 45.82 2.56
N ILE A 182 58.69 45.44 1.31
CA ILE A 182 57.72 45.49 0.21
C ILE A 182 56.68 44.37 0.35
N ASP A 183 57.14 43.11 0.44
CA ASP A 183 56.26 41.97 0.66
C ASP A 183 57.02 40.83 1.36
N ALA A 184 56.95 40.81 2.69
CA ALA A 184 57.58 39.77 3.50
C ALA A 184 57.07 38.36 3.19
N GLY A 185 55.78 38.24 2.82
CA GLY A 185 55.15 36.97 2.48
C GLY A 185 55.74 36.38 1.20
N GLN A 186 55.68 37.14 0.11
CA GLN A 186 56.20 36.72 -1.20
C GLN A 186 57.72 36.54 -1.16
N THR A 187 58.46 37.43 -0.49
CA THR A 187 59.92 37.28 -0.30
C THR A 187 60.26 35.98 0.44
N SER A 188 59.52 35.63 1.50
CA SER A 188 59.77 34.38 2.25
C SER A 188 59.49 33.11 1.42
N VAL A 189 58.49 33.14 0.54
CA VAL A 189 58.18 32.04 -0.39
C VAL A 189 59.27 31.89 -1.44
N LEU A 190 59.72 32.98 -2.06
CA LEU A 190 60.76 32.95 -3.08
C LEU A 190 62.12 32.49 -2.52
N VAL A 191 62.48 32.88 -1.29
CA VAL A 191 63.68 32.35 -0.60
C VAL A 191 63.57 30.83 -0.41
N ARG A 192 62.43 30.32 0.05
CA ARG A 192 62.21 28.88 0.21
C ARG A 192 62.24 28.14 -1.13
N ARG A 193 61.66 28.73 -2.17
CA ARG A 193 61.63 28.23 -3.56
C ARG A 193 63.01 28.19 -4.20
N PHE A 194 63.93 29.10 -3.85
CA PHE A 194 65.34 29.03 -4.23
C PHE A 194 66.08 27.87 -3.55
N PHE A 195 65.90 27.67 -2.24
CA PHE A 195 66.58 26.57 -1.52
C PHE A 195 65.94 25.18 -1.76
N ALA A 196 64.71 25.13 -2.28
CA ALA A 196 64.01 23.91 -2.65
C ALA A 196 63.33 24.05 -4.04
N PRO A 197 64.09 24.11 -5.15
CA PRO A 197 63.56 24.42 -6.48
C PRO A 197 62.61 23.36 -7.04
N SER A 198 62.71 22.12 -6.55
CA SER A 198 61.79 21.03 -6.90
C SER A 198 60.49 21.02 -6.09
N ALA A 199 60.34 21.86 -5.07
CA ALA A 199 59.17 21.88 -4.21
C ALA A 199 58.07 22.82 -4.76
N ALA A 200 56.83 22.36 -4.71
CA ALA A 200 55.63 23.12 -5.08
C ALA A 200 55.23 24.13 -3.99
N ILE A 201 56.15 25.04 -3.63
CA ILE A 201 55.93 26.10 -2.65
C ILE A 201 55.42 27.35 -3.40
N SER A 202 54.19 27.76 -3.10
CA SER A 202 53.54 28.98 -3.59
C SER A 202 52.81 29.72 -2.45
N LEU A 203 52.55 31.00 -2.63
CA LEU A 203 51.78 31.85 -1.71
C LEU A 203 50.27 31.77 -1.99
N THR A 204 49.88 31.66 -3.26
CA THR A 204 48.53 31.28 -3.69
C THR A 204 48.47 29.75 -3.83
N GLN A 205 47.56 29.10 -3.10
CA GLN A 205 47.34 27.65 -3.18
C GLN A 205 46.01 27.38 -3.87
N ILE A 206 46.03 26.59 -4.94
CA ILE A 206 44.85 26.26 -5.76
C ILE A 206 44.72 24.74 -5.89
N LYS A 207 43.49 24.24 -5.74
CA LYS A 207 43.15 22.81 -5.78
C LYS A 207 41.91 22.63 -6.66
N SER A 208 41.92 21.68 -7.59
CA SER A 208 40.68 21.31 -8.29
C SER A 208 39.75 20.51 -7.37
N GLU A 209 38.46 20.80 -7.44
CA GLU A 209 37.41 19.99 -6.82
C GLU A 209 36.80 19.00 -7.81
N THR A 210 36.94 19.23 -9.12
CA THR A 210 36.45 18.31 -10.16
C THR A 210 37.37 17.11 -10.37
N GLY A 211 38.70 17.32 -10.33
CA GLY A 211 39.70 16.26 -10.46
C GLY A 211 39.64 15.44 -11.76
N ASP A 212 40.14 14.21 -11.69
CA ASP A 212 40.11 13.23 -12.78
C ASP A 212 38.80 12.44 -12.75
N LYS A 213 38.07 12.40 -13.88
CA LYS A 213 36.72 11.79 -13.92
C LYS A 213 36.36 11.24 -15.29
N ILE A 214 35.61 10.13 -15.32
CA ILE A 214 34.87 9.67 -16.51
C ILE A 214 33.54 10.43 -16.54
N PHE A 215 33.26 11.12 -17.65
CA PHE A 215 32.08 11.97 -17.81
C PHE A 215 31.26 11.54 -19.05
N PRO A 216 29.91 11.57 -18.97
CA PRO A 216 29.05 11.23 -20.10
C PRO A 216 29.17 12.20 -21.28
N ARG A 217 29.14 11.64 -22.49
CA ARG A 217 29.13 12.37 -23.76
C ARG A 217 27.81 13.16 -23.94
N GLY A 218 27.93 14.42 -24.35
CA GLY A 218 26.81 15.33 -24.64
C GLY A 218 26.36 16.22 -23.47
N GLU A 219 26.80 15.94 -22.25
CA GLU A 219 26.40 16.68 -21.06
C GLU A 219 27.23 17.96 -20.82
N ASN A 220 26.78 18.77 -19.85
CA ASN A 220 27.43 20.00 -19.43
C ASN A 220 28.21 19.75 -18.13
N LEU A 221 29.49 20.16 -18.08
CA LEU A 221 30.36 20.00 -16.91
C LEU A 221 30.82 21.36 -16.40
N LYS A 222 30.66 21.60 -15.10
CA LYS A 222 31.26 22.74 -14.41
C LYS A 222 32.60 22.30 -13.82
N LEU A 223 33.70 22.82 -14.37
CA LEU A 223 35.03 22.64 -13.79
C LEU A 223 35.18 23.62 -12.62
N GLU A 224 35.58 23.15 -11.44
CA GLU A 224 35.75 23.97 -10.24
C GLU A 224 37.13 23.80 -9.58
N ALA A 225 37.60 24.89 -8.95
CA ALA A 225 38.80 24.90 -8.11
C ALA A 225 38.63 25.82 -6.88
N SER A 226 39.08 25.34 -5.72
CA SER A 226 39.14 26.09 -4.47
C SER A 226 40.49 26.81 -4.32
N VAL A 227 40.48 27.96 -3.63
CA VAL A 227 41.65 28.83 -3.44
C VAL A 227 41.94 29.05 -1.96
N SER A 228 43.22 29.04 -1.58
CA SER A 228 43.68 29.30 -0.21
C SER A 228 45.07 29.95 -0.19
N GLY A 229 45.60 30.24 1.00
CA GLY A 229 46.78 31.10 1.14
C GLY A 229 46.42 32.57 0.86
N ARG A 230 47.10 33.20 -0.11
CA ARG A 230 46.74 34.53 -0.61
C ARG A 230 45.89 34.39 -1.89
N PRO A 231 44.55 34.53 -1.83
CA PRO A 231 43.71 34.44 -3.01
C PRO A 231 44.01 35.59 -3.98
N ARG A 232 43.76 35.34 -5.26
CA ARG A 232 43.77 36.34 -6.35
C ARG A 232 42.35 36.47 -6.90
N SER A 233 42.06 37.63 -7.47
CA SER A 233 40.82 37.92 -8.20
C SER A 233 40.66 37.12 -9.49
N ASP A 234 41.79 36.64 -10.01
CA ASP A 234 41.97 36.16 -11.37
C ASP A 234 42.62 34.75 -11.41
N ALA A 235 42.19 33.96 -12.37
CA ALA A 235 42.82 32.70 -12.75
C ALA A 235 42.78 32.48 -14.27
N ILE A 236 43.59 31.53 -14.74
CA ILE A 236 43.56 31.02 -16.11
C ILE A 236 43.33 29.51 -16.04
N LEU A 237 42.29 29.06 -16.73
CA LEU A 237 42.02 27.64 -17.00
C LEU A 237 42.58 27.28 -18.38
N THR A 238 43.60 26.43 -18.43
CA THR A 238 44.08 25.86 -19.70
C THR A 238 43.39 24.53 -19.95
N ILE A 239 42.89 24.31 -21.17
CA ILE A 239 42.29 23.05 -21.62
C ILE A 239 43.04 22.57 -22.86
N ASN A 240 43.62 21.38 -22.78
CA ASN A 240 44.23 20.67 -23.90
C ASN A 240 43.30 19.54 -24.37
N ARG A 241 42.89 19.55 -25.63
CA ARG A 241 42.08 18.48 -26.25
C ARG A 241 42.98 17.46 -26.95
N GLU A 242 42.43 16.28 -27.26
CA GLU A 242 43.18 15.21 -27.94
C GLU A 242 43.57 15.54 -29.40
N ASP A 243 42.91 16.53 -30.02
CA ASP A 243 43.30 17.10 -31.33
C ASP A 243 44.59 17.95 -31.30
N GLY A 244 45.15 18.19 -30.11
CA GLY A 244 46.34 19.01 -29.89
C GLY A 244 46.06 20.51 -29.73
N THR A 245 44.79 20.94 -29.75
CA THR A 245 44.42 22.33 -29.44
C THR A 245 44.54 22.61 -27.94
N SER A 246 45.03 23.80 -27.62
CA SER A 246 45.20 24.30 -26.25
C SER A 246 44.46 25.62 -26.10
N GLU A 247 43.27 25.58 -25.50
CA GLU A 247 42.50 26.76 -25.15
C GLU A 247 42.94 27.31 -23.79
N SER A 248 42.77 28.61 -23.56
CA SER A 248 43.01 29.22 -22.24
C SER A 248 41.97 30.29 -21.95
N HIS A 249 41.19 30.05 -20.90
CA HIS A 249 40.02 30.84 -20.52
C HIS A 249 40.33 31.61 -19.23
N PRO A 250 40.22 32.96 -19.21
CA PRO A 250 40.34 33.74 -17.98
C PRO A 250 39.11 33.53 -17.09
N LEU A 251 39.32 33.45 -15.78
CA LEU A 251 38.29 33.24 -14.77
C LEU A 251 38.36 34.30 -13.67
N GLU A 252 37.19 34.74 -13.21
CA GLU A 252 37.03 35.65 -12.08
C GLU A 252 36.68 34.88 -10.81
N LEU A 253 37.09 35.40 -9.65
CA LEU A 253 36.87 34.75 -8.36
C LEU A 253 35.41 34.87 -7.91
N LEU A 254 34.74 33.74 -7.71
CA LEU A 254 33.36 33.70 -7.22
C LEU A 254 33.34 33.85 -5.69
N SER A 255 32.70 34.93 -5.24
CA SER A 255 32.52 35.26 -3.82
C SER A 255 31.44 34.39 -3.15
N GLY A 256 31.75 33.88 -1.96
CA GLY A 256 30.90 33.07 -1.09
C GLY A 256 31.74 32.52 0.07
N ASP A 257 31.20 31.59 0.87
CA ASP A 257 31.85 31.05 2.09
C ASP A 257 33.27 30.50 1.89
N SER A 258 33.58 30.06 0.66
CA SER A 258 34.92 29.67 0.24
C SER A 258 35.24 30.31 -1.13
N PRO A 259 36.37 31.03 -1.29
CA PRO A 259 36.77 31.61 -2.56
C PRO A 259 37.09 30.50 -3.58
N ARG A 260 36.39 30.53 -4.73
CA ARG A 260 36.47 29.49 -5.75
C ARG A 260 36.45 30.06 -7.17
N PHE A 261 37.07 29.35 -8.10
CA PHE A 261 36.93 29.57 -9.54
C PHE A 261 36.02 28.49 -10.14
N ALA A 262 35.24 28.85 -11.16
CA ALA A 262 34.46 27.86 -11.91
C ALA A 262 34.32 28.22 -13.40
N PHE A 263 34.25 27.21 -14.26
CA PHE A 263 34.01 27.37 -15.69
C PHE A 263 32.97 26.36 -16.20
N PRO A 264 31.86 26.81 -16.83
CA PRO A 264 30.83 25.93 -17.38
C PRO A 264 31.16 25.52 -18.82
N LEU A 265 31.60 24.27 -19.01
CA LEU A 265 31.67 23.63 -20.33
C LEU A 265 30.30 23.06 -20.70
N LYS A 266 29.92 23.17 -21.97
CA LYS A 266 28.64 22.72 -22.50
C LYS A 266 28.81 21.70 -23.61
N ASN A 267 27.90 20.73 -23.70
CA ASN A 267 27.86 19.69 -24.74
C ASN A 267 29.23 19.05 -25.00
N LEU A 268 29.77 18.37 -23.99
CA LEU A 268 31.11 17.79 -24.05
C LEU A 268 31.16 16.55 -24.95
N GLN A 269 31.99 16.59 -25.99
CA GLN A 269 32.06 15.54 -27.03
C GLN A 269 33.34 14.70 -27.04
N GLU A 270 34.49 15.30 -26.72
CA GLU A 270 35.82 14.68 -26.78
C GLU A 270 36.55 14.76 -25.43
N SER A 271 37.40 13.78 -25.15
CA SER A 271 38.25 13.77 -23.93
C SER A 271 39.24 14.94 -23.95
N PHE A 272 39.51 15.49 -22.76
CA PHE A 272 40.44 16.62 -22.61
C PHE A 272 41.17 16.57 -21.27
N SER A 273 42.33 17.21 -21.22
CA SER A 273 43.04 17.49 -19.97
C SER A 273 43.01 18.98 -19.66
N TYR A 274 42.88 19.34 -18.39
CA TYR A 274 42.76 20.73 -17.94
C TYR A 274 43.59 21.01 -16.69
N ARG A 275 43.85 22.29 -16.43
CA ARG A 275 44.50 22.76 -15.20
C ARG A 275 44.10 24.21 -14.89
N PHE A 276 44.13 24.58 -13.62
CA PHE A 276 43.93 25.96 -13.18
C PHE A 276 45.25 26.59 -12.72
N ARG A 277 45.44 27.87 -13.04
CA ARG A 277 46.58 28.70 -12.63
C ARG A 277 46.07 30.00 -12.03
N SER A 278 46.60 30.42 -10.88
CA SER A 278 46.21 31.67 -10.21
C SER A 278 47.37 32.20 -9.36
N GLY A 279 47.80 33.44 -9.62
CA GLY A 279 48.99 34.01 -8.98
C GLY A 279 50.25 33.19 -9.25
N ASP A 280 50.89 32.69 -8.18
CA ASP A 280 52.03 31.77 -8.23
C ASP A 280 51.63 30.29 -8.01
N GLY A 281 50.33 30.00 -7.92
CA GLY A 281 49.77 28.66 -7.76
C GLY A 281 49.30 28.03 -9.09
N GLU A 282 49.50 26.71 -9.22
CA GLU A 282 49.08 25.90 -10.37
C GLU A 282 48.63 24.52 -9.89
N THR A 283 47.52 24.00 -10.45
CA THR A 283 47.11 22.60 -10.23
C THR A 283 47.93 21.65 -11.10
N PRO A 284 48.02 20.36 -10.74
CA PRO A 284 48.34 19.32 -11.71
C PRO A 284 47.43 19.39 -12.95
N TRP A 285 47.87 18.74 -14.03
CA TRP A 285 46.97 18.37 -15.11
C TRP A 285 46.01 17.30 -14.63
N HIS A 286 44.71 17.52 -14.85
CA HIS A 286 43.65 16.55 -14.65
C HIS A 286 43.01 16.17 -15.98
N THR A 287 42.51 14.94 -16.11
CA THR A 287 41.91 14.43 -17.35
C THR A 287 40.43 14.09 -17.16
N ILE A 288 39.58 14.69 -18.00
CA ILE A 288 38.20 14.28 -18.19
C ILE A 288 38.16 13.31 -19.37
N LYS A 289 37.83 12.05 -19.08
CA LYS A 289 37.62 11.03 -20.11
C LYS A 289 36.14 10.99 -20.48
N ILE A 290 35.83 11.14 -21.76
CA ILE A 290 34.44 11.07 -22.22
C ILE A 290 34.09 9.66 -22.66
N ALA A 291 32.95 9.18 -22.17
CA ALA A 291 32.38 7.89 -22.51
C ALA A 291 30.88 8.02 -22.77
N GLU A 292 30.32 7.10 -23.56
CA GLU A 292 28.89 7.08 -23.81
C GLU A 292 28.15 6.39 -22.65
N ARG A 293 26.94 6.87 -22.34
CA ARG A 293 26.07 6.19 -21.37
C ARG A 293 25.63 4.83 -21.92
N PRO A 294 25.45 3.81 -21.05
CA PRO A 294 24.86 2.56 -21.48
C PRO A 294 23.42 2.78 -21.94
N SER A 295 23.10 2.23 -23.10
CA SER A 295 21.77 2.26 -23.72
C SER A 295 21.52 0.95 -24.48
N PHE A 296 20.27 0.66 -24.82
CA PHE A 296 19.93 -0.51 -25.63
C PHE A 296 20.09 -0.16 -27.12
N LYS A 297 21.03 -0.86 -27.77
CA LYS A 297 21.26 -0.83 -29.22
C LYS A 297 20.25 -1.70 -29.97
N ARG A 298 19.79 -2.79 -29.34
CA ARG A 298 18.71 -3.67 -29.84
C ARG A 298 17.93 -4.22 -28.64
N VAL A 299 16.62 -4.34 -28.80
CA VAL A 299 15.71 -5.02 -27.88
C VAL A 299 14.90 -6.01 -28.69
N ASP A 300 14.77 -7.23 -28.21
CA ASP A 300 13.85 -8.24 -28.73
C ASP A 300 12.97 -8.66 -27.55
N PHE A 301 11.76 -8.08 -27.49
CA PHE A 301 10.79 -8.28 -26.43
C PHE A 301 9.68 -9.19 -26.96
N ARG A 302 9.58 -10.41 -26.42
CA ARG A 302 8.55 -11.38 -26.79
C ARG A 302 7.80 -11.88 -25.57
N ILE A 303 6.47 -11.95 -25.68
CA ILE A 303 5.62 -12.66 -24.74
C ILE A 303 4.96 -13.79 -25.51
N VAL A 304 5.25 -15.03 -25.10
CA VAL A 304 4.67 -16.26 -25.64
C VAL A 304 3.56 -16.71 -24.68
N PRO A 305 2.27 -16.61 -25.07
CA PRO A 305 1.17 -17.07 -24.24
C PRO A 305 1.21 -18.60 -24.03
N PRO A 306 0.57 -19.12 -22.96
CA PRO A 306 0.37 -20.55 -22.80
C PRO A 306 -0.35 -21.17 -24.01
N ALA A 307 0.12 -22.33 -24.47
CA ALA A 307 -0.34 -22.96 -25.71
C ALA A 307 -1.86 -23.24 -25.75
N TYR A 308 -2.47 -23.51 -24.59
CA TYR A 308 -3.92 -23.77 -24.49
C TYR A 308 -4.76 -22.55 -24.93
N SER A 309 -4.28 -21.33 -24.65
CA SER A 309 -5.02 -20.07 -24.88
C SER A 309 -5.21 -19.74 -26.36
N LYS A 310 -4.42 -20.35 -27.26
CA LYS A 310 -4.38 -20.10 -28.72
C LYS A 310 -4.18 -18.62 -29.11
N LEU A 311 -3.75 -17.79 -28.15
CA LEU A 311 -3.42 -16.38 -28.38
C LEU A 311 -2.14 -16.28 -29.22
N LYS A 312 -2.05 -15.22 -30.02
CA LYS A 312 -0.84 -14.95 -30.83
C LYS A 312 0.29 -14.46 -29.93
N GLU A 313 1.51 -14.90 -30.21
CA GLU A 313 2.74 -14.34 -29.63
C GLU A 313 2.77 -12.82 -29.84
N PHE A 314 3.12 -12.08 -28.78
CA PHE A 314 3.38 -10.66 -28.84
C PHE A 314 4.88 -10.44 -29.04
N HIS A 315 5.28 -9.68 -30.05
CA HIS A 315 6.68 -9.38 -30.37
C HIS A 315 6.85 -7.89 -30.67
N GLN A 316 7.88 -7.27 -30.08
CA GLN A 316 8.23 -5.87 -30.29
C GLN A 316 9.75 -5.65 -30.20
N GLU A 317 10.30 -4.86 -31.14
CA GLU A 317 11.74 -4.53 -31.19
C GLU A 317 12.15 -3.39 -30.23
N SER A 318 11.37 -3.17 -29.17
CA SER A 318 11.54 -2.10 -28.17
C SER A 318 10.77 -2.44 -26.89
N LEU A 319 11.19 -1.88 -25.74
CA LEU A 319 10.48 -2.05 -24.46
C LEU A 319 9.13 -1.31 -24.50
N PRO A 320 7.98 -2.01 -24.32
CA PRO A 320 6.68 -1.35 -24.23
C PRO A 320 6.54 -0.57 -22.91
N LYS A 321 5.81 0.55 -22.93
CA LYS A 321 5.45 1.28 -21.69
C LYS A 321 4.52 0.46 -20.80
N SER A 322 3.52 -0.18 -21.42
CA SER A 322 2.63 -1.13 -20.78
C SER A 322 2.18 -2.18 -21.80
N VAL A 323 2.07 -3.44 -21.38
CA VAL A 323 1.59 -4.57 -22.18
C VAL A 323 0.79 -5.52 -21.28
N LYS A 324 -0.15 -6.28 -21.85
CA LYS A 324 -0.95 -7.28 -21.13
C LYS A 324 -0.50 -8.70 -21.48
N ALA A 325 -0.44 -9.58 -20.47
CA ALA A 325 -0.09 -10.99 -20.62
C ALA A 325 -1.05 -11.89 -19.83
N LEU A 326 -1.32 -13.09 -20.31
CA LEU A 326 -2.06 -14.10 -19.54
C LEU A 326 -1.12 -14.71 -18.49
N GLN A 327 -1.64 -15.06 -17.30
CA GLN A 327 -0.86 -15.79 -16.29
C GLN A 327 -0.21 -17.06 -16.87
N GLY A 328 1.07 -17.28 -16.57
CA GLY A 328 1.89 -18.36 -17.13
C GLY A 328 2.44 -18.09 -18.54
N SER A 329 2.27 -16.88 -19.09
CA SER A 329 2.96 -16.49 -20.33
C SER A 329 4.47 -16.41 -20.08
N LYS A 330 5.27 -16.82 -21.07
CA LYS A 330 6.73 -16.68 -21.00
C LYS A 330 7.18 -15.37 -21.62
N LEU A 331 7.82 -14.52 -20.82
CA LEU A 331 8.62 -13.40 -21.30
C LEU A 331 9.97 -13.94 -21.78
N LEU A 332 10.27 -13.76 -23.07
CA LEU A 332 11.59 -13.95 -23.66
C LEU A 332 12.13 -12.57 -24.03
N LEU A 333 13.11 -12.10 -23.27
CA LEU A 333 13.68 -10.76 -23.40
C LEU A 333 15.17 -10.84 -23.72
N THR A 334 15.55 -10.39 -24.92
CA THR A 334 16.95 -10.22 -25.32
C THR A 334 17.30 -8.74 -25.46
N LEU A 335 18.40 -8.32 -24.85
CA LEU A 335 18.84 -6.93 -24.75
C LEU A 335 20.29 -6.81 -25.20
N GLU A 336 20.59 -5.93 -26.14
CA GLU A 336 21.96 -5.67 -26.61
C GLU A 336 22.37 -4.25 -26.22
N SER A 337 23.49 -4.08 -25.50
CA SER A 337 23.96 -2.75 -25.09
C SER A 337 25.01 -2.15 -26.04
N ASN A 338 24.99 -0.83 -26.19
CA ASN A 338 25.99 -0.08 -26.95
C ASN A 338 27.41 -0.18 -26.34
N VAL A 339 27.55 -0.42 -25.03
CA VAL A 339 28.83 -0.51 -24.31
C VAL A 339 28.90 -1.76 -23.43
N ALA A 340 30.11 -2.13 -23.00
CA ALA A 340 30.31 -3.19 -22.03
C ALA A 340 29.72 -2.79 -20.66
N LEU A 341 28.92 -3.67 -20.07
CA LEU A 341 28.28 -3.44 -18.77
C LEU A 341 29.00 -4.23 -17.67
N LYS A 342 29.19 -3.57 -16.53
CA LYS A 342 29.58 -4.20 -15.27
C LYS A 342 28.40 -4.91 -14.61
N SER A 343 27.19 -4.40 -14.82
CA SER A 343 25.94 -5.02 -14.36
C SER A 343 24.73 -4.47 -15.12
N LEU A 344 23.78 -5.38 -15.43
CA LEU A 344 22.42 -5.07 -15.86
C LEU A 344 21.46 -5.68 -14.83
N VAL A 345 20.57 -4.85 -14.28
CA VAL A 345 19.53 -5.26 -13.34
C VAL A 345 18.20 -4.70 -13.83
N LEU A 346 17.17 -5.54 -13.88
CA LEU A 346 15.79 -5.10 -14.08
C LEU A 346 15.19 -4.92 -12.69
N GLU A 347 15.18 -3.67 -12.22
CA GLU A 347 14.76 -3.27 -10.88
C GLU A 347 13.23 -3.23 -10.81
N GLY A 348 12.64 -4.09 -9.99
CA GLY A 348 11.19 -4.23 -9.85
C GLY A 348 10.61 -3.25 -8.83
N GLU A 349 9.46 -2.62 -9.13
CA GLU A 349 8.78 -1.74 -8.15
C GLU A 349 8.39 -2.51 -6.87
N ASP A 350 8.05 -3.80 -7.00
CA ASP A 350 7.76 -4.73 -5.90
C ASP A 350 9.01 -5.37 -5.25
N LYS A 351 10.20 -4.79 -5.47
CA LYS A 351 11.52 -5.23 -4.96
C LYS A 351 12.03 -6.58 -5.49
N VAL A 352 11.29 -7.25 -6.38
CA VAL A 352 11.75 -8.45 -7.09
C VAL A 352 12.62 -8.03 -8.28
N ASN A 353 13.93 -7.92 -8.03
CA ASN A 353 14.92 -7.56 -9.03
C ASN A 353 15.37 -8.78 -9.84
N GLN A 354 15.30 -8.69 -11.16
CA GLN A 354 15.78 -9.75 -12.07
C GLN A 354 17.13 -9.37 -12.68
N THR A 355 18.00 -10.36 -12.89
CA THR A 355 19.32 -10.17 -13.52
C THR A 355 19.41 -10.98 -14.80
N PRO A 356 19.30 -10.33 -15.98
CA PRO A 356 19.49 -11.00 -17.27
C PRO A 356 20.88 -11.63 -17.38
N ILE A 357 20.93 -12.86 -17.91
CA ILE A 357 22.15 -13.65 -18.08
C ILE A 357 22.94 -13.08 -19.26
N ALA A 358 24.23 -12.79 -19.07
CA ALA A 358 25.11 -12.34 -20.15
C ALA A 358 25.33 -13.47 -21.18
N GLY A 359 25.20 -13.13 -22.47
CA GLY A 359 25.46 -13.99 -23.62
C GLY A 359 26.81 -13.69 -24.26
N GLU A 360 26.88 -13.81 -25.59
CA GLU A 360 28.07 -13.43 -26.35
C GLU A 360 28.13 -11.91 -26.58
N GLY A 361 29.26 -11.28 -26.25
CA GLY A 361 29.46 -9.84 -26.41
C GLY A 361 28.63 -9.01 -25.42
N ASN A 362 27.90 -8.00 -25.93
CA ASN A 362 27.05 -7.12 -25.12
C ASN A 362 25.57 -7.56 -25.10
N GLU A 363 25.28 -8.83 -25.42
CA GLU A 363 23.91 -9.38 -25.41
C GLU A 363 23.57 -9.97 -24.03
N TYR A 364 22.34 -9.75 -23.56
CA TYR A 364 21.83 -10.22 -22.29
C TYR A 364 20.44 -10.85 -22.49
N LYS A 365 20.17 -11.97 -21.83
CA LYS A 365 18.94 -12.77 -22.02
C LYS A 365 18.25 -13.05 -20.70
N LEU A 366 16.93 -12.88 -20.68
CA LEU A 366 16.05 -13.27 -19.58
C LEU A 366 14.88 -14.06 -20.14
N GLU A 367 14.70 -15.28 -19.63
CA GLU A 367 13.43 -16.01 -19.70
C GLU A 367 12.77 -15.90 -18.32
N LEU A 368 11.51 -15.46 -18.28
CA LEU A 368 10.75 -15.30 -17.05
C LEU A 368 9.29 -15.75 -17.27
N GLU A 369 8.76 -16.51 -16.32
CA GLU A 369 7.35 -16.93 -16.32
C GLU A 369 6.51 -15.88 -15.59
N LEU A 370 5.45 -15.38 -16.26
CA LEU A 370 4.66 -14.23 -15.83
C LEU A 370 3.46 -14.70 -14.98
N GLU A 371 3.69 -14.81 -13.67
CA GLU A 371 2.64 -15.21 -12.70
C GLU A 371 1.82 -14.03 -12.18
N ASP A 372 2.49 -12.93 -11.82
CA ASP A 372 1.88 -11.70 -11.31
C ASP A 372 2.36 -10.48 -12.10
N THR A 373 1.62 -9.37 -12.00
CA THR A 373 1.95 -8.13 -12.72
C THR A 373 3.34 -7.65 -12.32
N TRP A 374 4.22 -7.47 -13.31
CA TRP A 374 5.61 -7.09 -13.08
C TRP A 374 5.93 -5.75 -13.72
N VAL A 375 6.28 -4.78 -12.87
CA VAL A 375 6.80 -3.48 -13.31
C VAL A 375 8.28 -3.41 -13.02
N PHE A 376 9.08 -3.07 -14.02
CA PHE A 376 10.53 -2.89 -13.86
C PHE A 376 11.09 -1.66 -14.57
N ARG A 377 12.27 -1.23 -14.11
CA ARG A 377 13.16 -0.30 -14.80
C ARG A 377 14.51 -0.96 -15.09
N PRO A 378 15.05 -0.85 -16.31
CA PRO A 378 16.38 -1.35 -16.63
C PRO A 378 17.46 -0.42 -16.08
N GLN A 379 18.18 -0.88 -15.06
CA GLN A 379 19.37 -0.24 -14.51
C GLN A 379 20.62 -0.86 -15.13
N MET A 380 21.38 -0.06 -15.87
CA MET A 380 22.64 -0.45 -16.53
C MET A 380 23.79 0.34 -15.92
N ILE A 381 24.89 -0.34 -15.59
CA ILE A 381 26.14 0.29 -15.15
C ILE A 381 27.25 -0.15 -16.09
N SER A 382 27.90 0.79 -16.79
CA SER A 382 29.06 0.49 -17.64
C SER A 382 30.32 0.18 -16.82
N GLU A 383 31.35 -0.41 -17.44
CA GLU A 383 32.66 -0.60 -16.77
C GLU A 383 33.25 0.72 -16.25
N GLY A 384 33.00 1.83 -16.94
CA GLY A 384 33.40 3.19 -16.53
C GLY A 384 32.56 3.78 -15.39
N GLY A 385 31.58 3.05 -14.85
CA GLY A 385 30.72 3.50 -13.75
C GLY A 385 29.63 4.50 -14.16
N LEU A 386 29.37 4.67 -15.46
CA LEU A 386 28.24 5.49 -15.94
C LEU A 386 26.96 4.66 -15.89
N THR A 387 25.89 5.26 -15.37
CA THR A 387 24.53 4.70 -15.45
C THR A 387 23.84 5.14 -16.73
N ASN A 388 22.79 4.41 -17.12
CA ASN A 388 21.81 4.98 -18.06
C ASN A 388 21.08 6.17 -17.42
N GLU A 389 20.52 7.00 -18.28
CA GLU A 389 19.65 8.13 -17.95
C GLU A 389 18.21 7.75 -18.37
N ASP A 390 17.20 8.26 -17.67
CA ASP A 390 15.77 7.97 -17.88
C ASP A 390 15.44 6.49 -18.19
N ALA A 391 15.72 5.61 -17.21
CA ALA A 391 15.39 4.19 -17.29
C ALA A 391 13.89 3.95 -17.56
N THR A 392 13.56 3.55 -18.79
CA THR A 392 12.19 3.32 -19.27
C THR A 392 11.43 2.34 -18.36
N ARG A 393 10.39 2.83 -17.68
CA ARG A 393 9.44 1.97 -16.93
C ARG A 393 8.69 1.09 -17.92
N CYS A 394 8.82 -0.23 -17.75
CA CYS A 394 8.06 -1.25 -18.47
C CYS A 394 7.08 -1.91 -17.49
N GLU A 395 5.82 -2.02 -17.88
CA GLU A 395 4.74 -2.58 -17.04
C GLU A 395 4.07 -3.74 -17.77
N ILE A 396 4.28 -4.96 -17.27
CA ILE A 396 3.66 -6.19 -17.79
C ILE A 396 2.48 -6.51 -16.89
N VAL A 397 1.28 -6.09 -17.30
CA VAL A 397 0.04 -6.35 -16.58
C VAL A 397 -0.40 -7.79 -16.84
N VAL A 398 -0.10 -8.66 -15.89
CA VAL A 398 -0.54 -10.06 -15.93
C VAL A 398 -1.99 -10.12 -15.47
N TYR A 399 -2.87 -10.60 -16.36
CA TYR A 399 -4.25 -10.93 -16.02
C TYR A 399 -4.38 -12.43 -15.82
N ARG A 400 -5.15 -12.81 -14.80
CA ARG A 400 -5.42 -14.22 -14.51
C ARG A 400 -6.61 -14.69 -15.33
N ASP A 401 -6.45 -15.89 -15.86
CA ASP A 401 -7.44 -16.69 -16.54
C ASP A 401 -8.70 -16.86 -15.69
N GLN A 402 -9.89 -16.68 -16.25
CA GLN A 402 -11.14 -16.76 -15.48
C GLN A 402 -11.89 -18.05 -15.82
N ALA A 403 -12.15 -18.87 -14.80
CA ALA A 403 -12.97 -20.07 -14.99
C ALA A 403 -14.38 -19.69 -15.50
N PRO A 404 -14.96 -20.44 -16.46
CA PRO A 404 -16.18 -20.04 -17.16
C PRO A 404 -17.36 -19.76 -16.22
N VAL A 405 -18.15 -18.72 -16.51
CA VAL A 405 -19.33 -18.38 -15.71
C VAL A 405 -20.57 -19.02 -16.33
N VAL A 406 -21.15 -20.00 -15.62
CA VAL A 406 -22.30 -20.80 -16.09
C VAL A 406 -23.56 -20.48 -15.28
N THR A 407 -24.60 -19.98 -15.95
CA THR A 407 -25.89 -19.64 -15.36
C THR A 407 -27.03 -20.40 -16.01
N ILE A 408 -27.75 -21.21 -15.22
CA ILE A 408 -29.00 -21.86 -15.66
C ILE A 408 -30.09 -20.77 -15.81
N ALA A 409 -30.55 -20.57 -17.04
CA ALA A 409 -31.61 -19.63 -17.39
C ALA A 409 -33.00 -20.23 -17.10
N ALA A 410 -33.20 -21.51 -17.42
CA ALA A 410 -34.44 -22.24 -17.13
C ALA A 410 -34.13 -23.69 -16.68
N PRO A 411 -34.85 -24.24 -15.69
CA PRO A 411 -35.77 -23.54 -14.77
C PRO A 411 -35.03 -22.51 -13.89
N THR A 412 -35.73 -21.57 -13.27
CA THR A 412 -35.11 -20.47 -12.49
C THR A 412 -35.06 -20.74 -10.97
N THR A 413 -35.76 -21.76 -10.49
CA THR A 413 -35.74 -22.26 -9.10
C THR A 413 -35.49 -23.76 -9.09
N ASP A 414 -35.31 -24.36 -7.90
CA ASP A 414 -35.44 -25.81 -7.75
C ASP A 414 -36.86 -26.25 -8.12
N VAL A 415 -36.98 -27.46 -8.69
CA VAL A 415 -38.25 -27.96 -9.25
C VAL A 415 -38.53 -29.36 -8.72
N ALA A 416 -39.74 -29.56 -8.21
CA ALA A 416 -40.29 -30.89 -7.98
C ALA A 416 -41.00 -31.36 -9.26
N VAL A 417 -40.66 -32.55 -9.74
CA VAL A 417 -41.16 -33.15 -10.99
C VAL A 417 -41.34 -34.65 -10.82
N ARG A 418 -42.20 -35.22 -11.64
CA ARG A 418 -42.64 -36.61 -11.53
C ARG A 418 -41.58 -37.54 -12.14
N PRO A 419 -41.50 -38.82 -11.74
CA PRO A 419 -40.50 -39.77 -12.26
C PRO A 419 -40.48 -39.92 -13.80
N ASP A 420 -41.62 -39.65 -14.44
CA ASP A 420 -41.82 -39.74 -15.90
C ASP A 420 -41.63 -38.41 -16.65
N ASP A 421 -41.35 -37.29 -15.97
CA ASP A 421 -41.26 -35.98 -16.64
C ASP A 421 -39.89 -35.79 -17.31
N THR A 422 -39.86 -34.93 -18.34
CA THR A 422 -38.63 -34.50 -19.01
C THR A 422 -38.36 -33.03 -18.69
N VAL A 423 -37.19 -32.73 -18.15
CA VAL A 423 -36.82 -31.38 -17.71
C VAL A 423 -35.90 -30.72 -18.74
N THR A 424 -36.44 -29.77 -19.52
CA THR A 424 -35.62 -28.91 -20.37
C THR A 424 -34.79 -27.96 -19.51
N ILE A 425 -33.47 -28.08 -19.59
CA ILE A 425 -32.51 -27.26 -18.87
C ILE A 425 -31.80 -26.36 -19.88
N ALA A 426 -32.05 -25.06 -19.81
CA ALA A 426 -31.42 -24.05 -20.67
C ALA A 426 -30.40 -23.24 -19.87
N PHE A 427 -29.25 -22.94 -20.48
CA PHE A 427 -28.16 -22.22 -19.82
C PHE A 427 -27.43 -21.26 -20.75
N ASP A 428 -26.93 -20.20 -20.12
CA ASP A 428 -25.93 -19.29 -20.67
C ASP A 428 -24.59 -19.61 -20.01
N ALA A 429 -23.54 -19.75 -20.80
CA ALA A 429 -22.16 -19.87 -20.32
C ALA A 429 -21.27 -18.84 -21.02
N LYS A 430 -20.36 -18.21 -20.27
CA LYS A 430 -19.48 -17.13 -20.76
C LYS A 430 -18.06 -17.32 -20.24
N ASP A 431 -17.10 -16.98 -21.09
CA ASP A 431 -15.68 -17.26 -20.87
C ASP A 431 -14.80 -16.20 -21.56
N ASP A 432 -13.60 -15.92 -21.05
CA ASP A 432 -12.72 -14.91 -21.64
C ASP A 432 -11.72 -15.47 -22.67
N LEU A 433 -11.54 -16.80 -22.77
CA LEU A 433 -10.78 -17.47 -23.83
C LEU A 433 -11.70 -18.16 -24.85
N GLY A 434 -12.56 -19.09 -24.43
CA GLY A 434 -13.58 -19.73 -25.27
C GLY A 434 -14.00 -21.13 -24.80
N ILE A 435 -15.30 -21.40 -24.79
CA ILE A 435 -15.88 -22.64 -24.24
C ILE A 435 -15.66 -23.82 -25.19
N THR A 436 -15.03 -24.90 -24.71
CA THR A 436 -14.72 -26.09 -25.53
C THR A 436 -15.73 -27.22 -25.37
N ARG A 437 -16.26 -27.44 -24.17
CA ARG A 437 -17.16 -28.56 -23.86
C ARG A 437 -18.18 -28.13 -22.81
N ALA A 438 -19.41 -28.64 -22.93
CA ALA A 438 -20.45 -28.50 -21.91
C ALA A 438 -21.16 -29.84 -21.67
N GLU A 439 -21.48 -30.13 -20.42
CA GLU A 439 -22.06 -31.40 -19.99
C GLU A 439 -23.09 -31.17 -18.90
N LEU A 440 -24.25 -31.83 -19.03
CA LEU A 440 -25.20 -31.96 -17.94
C LEU A 440 -24.81 -33.18 -17.09
N VAL A 441 -24.47 -32.94 -15.83
CA VAL A 441 -24.02 -33.97 -14.90
C VAL A 441 -25.05 -34.18 -13.80
N VAL A 442 -25.45 -35.44 -13.62
CA VAL A 442 -26.48 -35.87 -12.66
C VAL A 442 -25.83 -36.69 -11.54
N TYR A 443 -26.17 -36.37 -10.30
CA TYR A 443 -25.67 -36.96 -9.06
C TYR A 443 -26.84 -37.52 -8.22
N ASP A 444 -26.60 -38.61 -7.50
CA ASP A 444 -27.52 -39.11 -6.48
C ASP A 444 -27.52 -38.18 -5.25
N GLY A 445 -28.70 -37.78 -4.76
CA GLY A 445 -28.86 -36.92 -3.58
C GLY A 445 -28.96 -37.67 -2.25
N LEU A 446 -28.96 -39.01 -2.25
CA LEU A 446 -29.20 -39.82 -1.03
C LEU A 446 -27.93 -40.27 -0.30
N THR A 447 -26.73 -40.09 -0.87
CA THR A 447 -25.46 -40.48 -0.24
C THR A 447 -24.49 -39.30 -0.09
N ASN A 448 -23.79 -39.26 1.05
CA ASN A 448 -22.73 -38.28 1.32
C ASN A 448 -21.41 -38.57 0.57
N GLU A 449 -21.40 -39.62 -0.27
CA GLU A 449 -20.31 -39.96 -1.20
C GLU A 449 -20.76 -39.56 -2.61
N GLU A 450 -19.95 -38.76 -3.31
CA GLU A 450 -20.35 -38.03 -4.51
C GLU A 450 -20.34 -38.89 -5.79
N LYS A 451 -21.25 -39.87 -5.87
CA LYS A 451 -21.34 -40.73 -7.04
C LYS A 451 -22.07 -40.04 -8.21
N GLU A 452 -21.31 -39.72 -9.25
CA GLU A 452 -21.86 -39.32 -10.55
C GLU A 452 -22.68 -40.47 -11.15
N LEU A 453 -23.95 -40.22 -11.45
CA LEU A 453 -24.87 -41.22 -12.03
C LEU A 453 -24.75 -41.26 -13.56
N LYS A 454 -24.70 -40.08 -14.19
CA LYS A 454 -24.61 -39.92 -15.65
C LYS A 454 -24.12 -38.52 -16.00
N SER A 455 -23.12 -38.43 -16.87
CA SER A 455 -22.77 -37.24 -17.63
C SER A 455 -23.41 -37.33 -19.02
N ILE A 456 -24.10 -36.26 -19.45
CA ILE A 456 -24.75 -36.14 -20.75
C ILE A 456 -24.06 -34.99 -21.50
N PRO A 457 -23.29 -35.27 -22.58
CA PRO A 457 -22.59 -34.24 -23.34
C PRO A 457 -23.59 -33.37 -24.12
N ILE A 458 -23.43 -32.06 -24.03
CA ILE A 458 -24.31 -31.08 -24.70
C ILE A 458 -23.62 -30.62 -26.01
N PRO A 459 -24.18 -30.92 -27.20
CA PRO A 459 -23.52 -30.63 -28.46
C PRO A 459 -23.56 -29.13 -28.80
N LEU A 460 -22.43 -28.44 -28.65
CA LEU A 460 -22.30 -26.99 -28.88
C LEU A 460 -22.34 -26.60 -30.38
N GLY A 461 -22.03 -27.54 -31.27
CA GLY A 461 -22.17 -27.37 -32.72
C GLY A 461 -21.32 -26.24 -33.28
N LYS A 462 -21.94 -25.12 -33.66
CA LYS A 462 -21.23 -23.93 -34.18
C LYS A 462 -20.76 -22.95 -33.11
N GLN A 463 -21.06 -23.20 -31.83
CA GLN A 463 -20.65 -22.37 -30.69
C GLN A 463 -19.43 -22.95 -29.95
N GLU A 464 -18.84 -24.03 -30.45
CA GLU A 464 -17.61 -24.61 -29.89
C GLU A 464 -16.42 -23.65 -30.12
N GLY A 465 -15.77 -23.24 -29.03
CA GLY A 465 -14.71 -22.22 -29.03
C GLY A 465 -15.20 -20.77 -28.97
N GLU A 466 -16.50 -20.51 -28.88
CA GLU A 466 -17.05 -19.17 -28.71
C GLU A 466 -17.00 -18.70 -27.23
N LYS A 467 -16.94 -17.38 -27.04
CA LYS A 467 -16.86 -16.73 -25.71
C LYS A 467 -18.19 -16.61 -24.98
N SER A 468 -19.30 -16.89 -25.66
CA SER A 468 -20.64 -16.92 -25.08
C SER A 468 -21.45 -18.01 -25.77
N VAL A 469 -21.85 -19.01 -25.00
CA VAL A 469 -22.62 -20.17 -25.44
C VAL A 469 -24.02 -20.10 -24.83
N HIS A 470 -25.05 -20.34 -25.65
CA HIS A 470 -26.42 -20.49 -25.20
C HIS A 470 -26.98 -21.79 -25.74
N ALA A 471 -27.25 -22.74 -24.86
CA ALA A 471 -27.67 -24.08 -25.22
C ALA A 471 -28.73 -24.62 -24.25
N GLN A 472 -29.45 -25.65 -24.71
CA GLN A 472 -30.47 -26.35 -23.94
C GLN A 472 -30.26 -27.87 -24.05
N SER A 473 -30.59 -28.59 -22.99
CA SER A 473 -30.50 -30.05 -22.91
C SER A 473 -31.71 -30.58 -22.16
N ASP A 474 -32.35 -31.62 -22.71
CA ASP A 474 -33.52 -32.25 -22.12
C ASP A 474 -33.11 -33.45 -21.27
N LEU A 475 -33.44 -33.42 -19.97
CA LEU A 475 -33.20 -34.49 -19.02
C LEU A 475 -34.45 -35.37 -18.88
N ASP A 476 -34.48 -36.55 -19.49
CA ASP A 476 -35.56 -37.52 -19.27
C ASP A 476 -35.32 -38.30 -17.98
N LEU A 477 -36.20 -38.13 -17.00
CA LEU A 477 -36.08 -38.74 -15.67
C LEU A 477 -36.35 -40.26 -15.71
N LYS A 478 -37.02 -40.77 -16.76
CA LYS A 478 -37.33 -42.20 -16.93
C LYS A 478 -36.10 -43.09 -16.98
N GLU A 479 -35.01 -42.60 -17.59
CA GLU A 479 -33.78 -43.38 -17.78
C GLU A 479 -33.16 -43.84 -16.46
N PHE A 480 -33.44 -43.13 -15.37
CA PHE A 480 -32.82 -43.32 -14.05
C PHE A 480 -33.67 -44.19 -13.09
N GLN A 481 -34.87 -44.64 -13.51
CA GLN A 481 -35.77 -45.53 -12.74
C GLN A 481 -36.06 -45.03 -11.30
N LEU A 482 -36.29 -43.73 -11.17
CA LEU A 482 -36.34 -42.99 -9.92
C LEU A 482 -37.59 -43.34 -9.10
N LYS A 483 -37.42 -43.46 -7.79
CA LYS A 483 -38.51 -43.78 -6.86
C LYS A 483 -39.04 -42.51 -6.20
N HIS A 484 -40.32 -42.51 -5.85
CA HIS A 484 -40.91 -41.39 -5.13
C HIS A 484 -40.12 -41.05 -3.86
N GLY A 485 -39.72 -39.79 -3.70
CA GLY A 485 -38.89 -39.30 -2.61
C GLY A 485 -37.38 -39.37 -2.85
N SER A 486 -36.90 -39.90 -3.99
CA SER A 486 -35.48 -39.77 -4.36
C SER A 486 -35.14 -38.34 -4.74
N GLU A 487 -33.98 -37.87 -4.32
CA GLU A 487 -33.43 -36.59 -4.74
C GLU A 487 -32.39 -36.80 -5.84
N LEU A 488 -32.56 -36.14 -6.98
CA LEU A 488 -31.47 -35.94 -7.93
C LEU A 488 -30.93 -34.53 -7.77
N THR A 489 -29.61 -34.42 -7.87
CA THR A 489 -28.95 -33.14 -8.02
C THR A 489 -28.33 -33.07 -9.41
N TYR A 490 -28.54 -31.96 -10.12
CA TYR A 490 -27.92 -31.73 -11.42
C TYR A 490 -27.04 -30.48 -11.41
N ALA A 491 -25.99 -30.50 -12.21
CA ALA A 491 -25.21 -29.32 -12.53
C ALA A 491 -24.73 -29.37 -13.98
N ILE A 492 -24.47 -28.21 -14.55
CA ILE A 492 -23.86 -28.07 -15.86
C ILE A 492 -22.38 -27.79 -15.63
N ARG A 493 -21.53 -28.72 -16.07
CA ARG A 493 -20.08 -28.53 -16.15
C ARG A 493 -19.76 -27.93 -17.51
N VAL A 494 -19.02 -26.83 -17.52
CA VAL A 494 -18.48 -26.22 -18.73
C VAL A 494 -16.96 -26.14 -18.59
N TYR A 495 -16.24 -26.46 -19.66
CA TYR A 495 -14.79 -26.53 -19.68
C TYR A 495 -14.24 -25.49 -20.68
N ASP A 496 -13.35 -24.63 -20.20
CA ASP A 496 -12.46 -23.83 -21.03
C ASP A 496 -11.33 -24.71 -21.64
N SER A 497 -10.65 -24.17 -22.64
CA SER A 497 -9.40 -24.61 -23.24
C SER A 497 -8.25 -24.98 -22.29
N LYS A 498 -8.17 -24.45 -21.06
CA LYS A 498 -7.05 -24.65 -20.12
C LYS A 498 -6.98 -26.07 -19.56
N GLU A 499 -6.21 -26.91 -20.23
CA GLU A 499 -5.90 -28.27 -19.78
C GLU A 499 -5.13 -28.27 -18.44
N SER A 500 -5.69 -28.92 -17.42
CA SER A 500 -5.18 -28.89 -16.04
C SER A 500 -4.05 -29.91 -15.82
N MET A 501 -2.80 -29.52 -16.09
CA MET A 501 -1.63 -30.37 -15.82
C MET A 501 -1.46 -30.67 -14.33
N THR A 502 -1.66 -31.94 -13.94
CA THR A 502 -1.18 -32.46 -12.66
C THR A 502 0.30 -32.83 -12.76
N THR A 503 1.06 -32.58 -11.69
CA THR A 503 2.54 -32.58 -11.74
C THR A 503 3.13 -33.98 -11.67
N HIS A 504 3.98 -34.33 -12.67
CA HIS A 504 4.93 -35.43 -12.56
C HIS A 504 6.38 -34.96 -12.65
N ARG A 505 7.29 -35.71 -12.01
CA ARG A 505 8.73 -35.41 -11.87
C ARG A 505 9.55 -35.90 -13.08
N PRO A 506 10.84 -35.50 -13.22
CA PRO A 506 11.50 -35.41 -14.52
C PRO A 506 12.27 -36.66 -14.98
N SER A 507 12.48 -36.69 -16.31
CA SER A 507 13.61 -37.30 -17.04
C SER A 507 13.82 -38.82 -16.95
N GLY A 508 13.57 -39.50 -18.07
CA GLY A 508 14.01 -40.86 -18.38
C GLY A 508 14.11 -41.06 -19.90
N SER A 509 15.30 -41.36 -20.40
CA SER A 509 15.73 -41.34 -21.81
C SER A 509 14.85 -42.12 -22.82
N PRO A 510 14.84 -41.73 -24.11
CA PRO A 510 14.17 -42.48 -25.18
C PRO A 510 15.02 -43.66 -25.67
N GLU A 511 14.37 -44.72 -26.17
CA GLU A 511 15.03 -45.68 -27.07
C GLU A 511 14.07 -46.29 -28.11
N ASN A 512 14.64 -46.66 -29.25
CA ASN A 512 14.12 -46.87 -30.60
C ASN A 512 12.79 -47.64 -30.88
N GLU A 513 12.13 -47.16 -31.96
CA GLU A 513 11.64 -47.93 -33.12
C GLU A 513 10.81 -49.22 -32.91
N GLY A 514 9.49 -49.09 -33.01
CA GLY A 514 8.87 -49.13 -34.34
C GLY A 514 8.09 -50.38 -34.80
N ARG A 515 7.06 -50.10 -35.60
CA ARG A 515 6.31 -50.97 -36.55
C ARG A 515 5.40 -52.08 -35.99
N VAL A 516 4.25 -52.40 -36.63
CA VAL A 516 3.39 -51.61 -37.54
C VAL A 516 1.99 -52.28 -37.68
N GLU A 517 0.95 -51.46 -37.91
CA GLU A 517 -0.29 -51.76 -38.69
C GLU A 517 -1.43 -52.70 -38.19
N ILE A 518 -2.61 -52.35 -38.72
CA ILE A 518 -3.82 -53.14 -39.05
C ILE A 518 -4.80 -53.55 -37.91
N ALA A 519 -5.84 -52.70 -37.86
CA ALA A 519 -7.21 -52.85 -37.39
C ALA A 519 -7.93 -54.22 -37.50
N ALA A 520 -8.89 -54.41 -36.58
CA ALA A 520 -10.24 -55.03 -36.71
C ALA A 520 -10.35 -56.51 -37.23
N ASN A 521 -11.32 -57.34 -36.80
CA ASN A 521 -12.64 -57.06 -36.23
C ASN A 521 -13.20 -58.27 -35.42
N SER A 522 -14.44 -58.14 -34.94
CA SER A 522 -15.47 -59.20 -34.71
C SER A 522 -15.30 -60.29 -33.62
N GLU A 523 -16.25 -60.24 -32.66
CA GLU A 523 -17.11 -61.34 -32.17
C GLU A 523 -16.53 -62.53 -31.35
N ASN A 524 -16.91 -62.60 -30.05
CA ASN A 524 -17.86 -63.54 -29.39
C ASN A 524 -17.98 -65.01 -29.91
N PRO A 525 -18.49 -66.03 -29.14
CA PRO A 525 -19.10 -65.96 -27.79
C PRO A 525 -18.90 -67.19 -26.82
N LYS A 526 -19.55 -67.17 -25.63
CA LYS A 526 -20.01 -68.34 -24.80
C LYS A 526 -18.89 -69.28 -24.23
N GLU A 527 -19.07 -70.31 -23.39
CA GLU A 527 -19.96 -70.78 -22.29
C GLU A 527 -19.25 -72.00 -21.60
N SER A 528 -19.48 -72.48 -20.37
CA SER A 528 -20.16 -71.97 -19.13
C SER A 528 -19.95 -72.96 -17.94
N ALA A 529 -20.57 -72.67 -16.78
CA ALA A 529 -21.02 -73.60 -15.71
C ALA A 529 -20.09 -74.06 -14.54
N ASP A 530 -20.75 -74.11 -13.37
CA ASP A 530 -20.71 -75.11 -12.27
C ASP A 530 -19.64 -75.19 -11.13
N GLN A 531 -20.16 -74.90 -9.92
CA GLN A 531 -20.21 -75.74 -8.70
C GLN A 531 -19.06 -75.87 -7.66
N ASN A 532 -19.30 -75.17 -6.53
CA ASN A 532 -19.76 -75.74 -5.23
C ASN A 532 -18.75 -76.21 -4.14
N GLY A 533 -19.02 -75.78 -2.88
CA GLY A 533 -18.52 -76.31 -1.61
C GLY A 533 -17.19 -75.73 -1.06
N SER A 534 -16.90 -75.74 0.26
CA SER A 534 -17.74 -75.92 1.47
C SER A 534 -16.95 -75.70 2.77
N ASN A 535 -17.60 -75.23 3.86
CA ASN A 535 -17.20 -75.37 5.29
C ASN A 535 -15.95 -74.60 5.82
N ALA A 536 -15.71 -74.39 7.13
CA ALA A 536 -16.54 -74.19 8.35
C ALA A 536 -15.60 -73.95 9.59
N SER A 537 -16.16 -73.59 10.78
CA SER A 537 -15.53 -73.64 12.14
C SER A 537 -14.29 -72.74 12.39
N ASP A 538 -13.91 -72.28 13.59
CA ASP A 538 -14.48 -72.23 14.97
C ASP A 538 -13.70 -71.10 15.72
N ALA A 539 -14.16 -70.25 16.67
CA ALA A 539 -14.89 -70.37 17.95
C ALA A 539 -14.04 -69.90 19.18
N ASN A 540 -14.32 -68.66 19.64
CA ASN A 540 -14.50 -68.24 21.06
C ASN A 540 -13.33 -68.12 22.10
N SER A 541 -13.52 -67.18 23.06
CA SER A 541 -13.02 -67.11 24.46
C SER A 541 -11.53 -66.79 24.79
N GLN A 542 -11.14 -66.21 25.95
CA GLN A 542 -11.71 -65.16 26.86
C GLN A 542 -10.66 -64.74 27.95
N ALA A 543 -10.94 -63.67 28.73
CA ALA A 543 -10.41 -63.35 30.10
C ALA A 543 -8.94 -62.83 30.27
N ALA A 544 -8.52 -62.18 31.39
CA ALA A 544 -9.15 -61.27 32.38
C ALA A 544 -8.11 -60.73 33.42
N SER A 545 -8.47 -59.72 34.25
CA SER A 545 -7.82 -59.28 35.54
C SER A 545 -6.43 -58.58 35.43
N ASP A 546 -5.89 -57.76 36.35
CA ASP A 546 -6.29 -57.12 37.64
C ASP A 546 -5.18 -56.07 38.06
N GLN A 547 -5.19 -55.19 39.09
CA GLN A 547 -6.14 -54.63 40.09
C GLN A 547 -5.52 -53.37 40.78
N ALA A 548 -6.31 -52.52 41.48
CA ALA A 548 -5.98 -51.79 42.75
C ALA A 548 -4.80 -50.74 42.85
N SER A 549 -4.74 -49.74 43.76
CA SER A 549 -5.70 -49.14 44.74
C SER A 549 -5.16 -47.84 45.43
N SER A 550 -5.99 -47.20 46.29
CA SER A 550 -5.67 -46.28 47.44
C SER A 550 -5.52 -44.75 47.18
N ASP A 551 -5.91 -43.79 48.07
CA ASP A 551 -6.73 -43.85 49.32
C ASP A 551 -7.32 -42.48 49.80
N GLN A 552 -8.35 -42.52 50.67
CA GLN A 552 -8.79 -41.60 51.77
C GLN A 552 -8.86 -40.02 51.65
N LYS A 553 -10.05 -39.38 51.86
CA LYS A 553 -10.64 -38.73 53.11
C LYS A 553 -10.21 -37.25 53.39
N ASN A 554 -10.93 -36.35 54.11
CA ASN A 554 -12.20 -36.39 54.89
C ASN A 554 -12.98 -35.01 54.94
N THR A 555 -13.98 -34.90 55.84
CA THR A 555 -14.95 -33.81 56.22
C THR A 555 -14.39 -32.41 56.62
N GLU A 556 -15.13 -31.32 56.98
CA GLU A 556 -16.49 -31.13 57.59
C GLU A 556 -17.11 -29.68 57.54
N GLN A 557 -18.46 -29.57 57.51
CA GLN A 557 -19.45 -28.63 58.14
C GLN A 557 -19.43 -27.05 58.18
N ALA A 558 -20.64 -26.48 57.89
CA ALA A 558 -21.43 -25.40 58.59
C ALA A 558 -20.96 -23.89 58.58
N ASP A 559 -21.78 -22.84 58.81
CA ASP A 559 -23.24 -22.67 59.13
C ASP A 559 -23.88 -21.35 58.52
N LYS A 560 -25.09 -20.97 58.96
CA LYS A 560 -26.02 -19.82 58.60
C LYS A 560 -25.41 -18.37 58.72
N SER A 561 -26.04 -17.23 58.37
CA SER A 561 -27.44 -16.76 58.58
C SER A 561 -27.84 -15.40 57.91
N ASP A 562 -29.15 -15.19 57.70
CA ASP A 562 -29.98 -13.94 57.68
C ASP A 562 -29.61 -12.74 56.74
N GLY A 563 -30.52 -11.88 56.25
CA GLY A 563 -32.00 -11.78 56.37
C GLY A 563 -32.62 -10.63 55.50
N GLU A 564 -33.95 -10.45 55.59
CA GLU A 564 -34.89 -9.31 55.30
C GLU A 564 -34.37 -7.97 54.66
N GLU A 565 -35.10 -7.13 53.89
CA GLU A 565 -36.49 -7.04 53.34
C GLU A 565 -36.46 -6.11 52.06
N THR A 566 -37.45 -5.42 51.42
CA THR A 566 -38.91 -5.08 51.52
C THR A 566 -39.46 -4.87 50.07
N SER A 567 -40.77 -4.63 49.86
CA SER A 567 -41.34 -3.86 48.71
C SER A 567 -42.69 -3.21 49.06
N PRO A 568 -43.00 -2.01 48.55
CA PRO A 568 -44.35 -1.66 48.04
C PRO A 568 -44.31 -0.89 46.68
N GLN A 569 -45.23 -1.00 45.72
CA GLN A 569 -46.72 -0.86 45.69
C GLN A 569 -47.25 0.60 45.82
N GLU A 570 -48.41 1.02 45.28
CA GLU A 570 -49.33 0.55 44.21
C GLU A 570 -50.54 1.52 44.07
N GLY A 571 -51.33 1.44 42.98
CA GLY A 571 -52.77 1.73 43.00
C GLY A 571 -53.28 3.07 42.40
N ASN A 572 -54.59 3.30 42.23
CA ASN A 572 -55.75 2.44 42.52
C ASN A 572 -57.07 2.93 41.83
N LYS A 573 -57.96 2.00 41.44
CA LYS A 573 -59.41 1.86 41.80
C LYS A 573 -60.14 0.98 40.76
N SER A 574 -60.90 -0.09 41.07
CA SER A 574 -61.96 -0.39 42.07
C SER A 574 -63.37 0.04 41.63
N PRO A 575 -64.48 -0.63 42.07
CA PRO A 575 -64.63 -1.88 42.87
C PRO A 575 -65.38 -2.98 42.01
N GLU A 576 -66.12 -4.03 42.42
CA GLU A 576 -66.46 -4.88 43.62
C GLU A 576 -67.05 -6.23 43.04
N LEU A 577 -67.73 -7.23 43.67
CA LEU A 577 -68.31 -7.54 44.99
C LEU A 577 -68.56 -9.09 45.11
N ALA A 578 -68.27 -9.73 46.25
CA ALA A 578 -68.89 -10.97 46.82
C ALA A 578 -68.96 -12.33 46.02
N LYS A 579 -68.91 -13.55 46.61
CA LYS A 579 -68.66 -14.04 48.01
C LYS A 579 -68.50 -15.59 48.07
N GLN A 580 -67.66 -16.11 48.99
CA GLN A 580 -67.80 -17.29 49.91
C GLN A 580 -68.20 -18.71 49.37
N ASP A 581 -67.82 -19.89 49.92
CA ASP A 581 -67.01 -20.32 51.09
C ASP A 581 -66.36 -21.74 50.84
N ALA A 582 -65.63 -22.32 51.82
CA ALA A 582 -64.85 -23.59 51.76
C ALA A 582 -65.42 -24.67 52.77
N PRO A 583 -64.75 -25.80 53.21
CA PRO A 583 -63.40 -26.37 52.93
C PRO A 583 -63.19 -27.93 52.92
N GLN A 584 -61.92 -28.36 52.77
CA GLN A 584 -61.23 -29.54 53.40
C GLN A 584 -61.21 -30.98 52.78
N GLU A 585 -60.28 -31.81 53.32
CA GLU A 585 -59.65 -33.01 52.70
C GLU A 585 -60.02 -34.38 53.35
N LYS A 586 -59.78 -35.51 52.65
CA LYS A 586 -58.73 -36.52 53.01
C LYS A 586 -58.55 -37.68 51.99
N ARG A 587 -57.53 -38.53 52.22
CA ARG A 587 -56.90 -39.50 51.27
C ARG A 587 -57.26 -40.98 51.52
N GLN A 588 -57.16 -41.82 50.48
CA GLN A 588 -56.29 -43.04 50.38
C GLN A 588 -56.40 -43.65 48.96
N GLN A 589 -55.29 -43.91 48.24
CA GLN A 589 -54.58 -45.21 48.04
C GLN A 589 -55.44 -46.35 47.44
N ALA A 590 -55.03 -47.12 46.42
CA ALA A 590 -53.79 -47.22 45.60
C ALA A 590 -54.15 -47.86 44.22
N GLY A 591 -53.29 -48.02 43.20
CA GLY A 591 -51.89 -47.64 42.96
C GLY A 591 -51.31 -48.31 41.69
N GLY A 592 -50.09 -47.96 41.28
CA GLY A 592 -49.34 -48.59 40.16
C GLY A 592 -49.33 -47.80 38.84
N GLY A 593 -48.19 -47.78 38.13
CA GLY A 593 -48.01 -47.13 36.83
C GLY A 593 -46.76 -46.22 36.75
N ASN A 594 -45.65 -46.73 36.20
CA ASN A 594 -44.33 -46.09 36.22
C ASN A 594 -44.27 -44.74 35.49
N THR A 595 -43.36 -43.85 35.93
CA THR A 595 -43.01 -42.59 35.24
C THR A 595 -41.52 -42.27 35.40
N TRP A 596 -40.81 -41.96 34.32
CA TRP A 596 -39.49 -41.29 34.27
C TRP A 596 -39.34 -40.77 32.83
N GLN A 597 -39.44 -39.48 32.47
CA GLN A 597 -38.73 -38.25 32.90
C GLN A 597 -37.20 -38.26 32.63
N PRO A 598 -36.69 -37.44 31.69
CA PRO A 598 -35.27 -37.09 31.62
C PRO A 598 -34.96 -35.82 32.44
N LYS A 599 -33.72 -35.66 32.93
CA LYS A 599 -33.29 -34.43 33.64
C LYS A 599 -31.78 -34.13 33.49
N ARG A 600 -31.43 -32.85 33.59
CA ARG A 600 -30.05 -32.26 33.58
C ARG A 600 -29.29 -32.60 34.89
N MET A 601 -28.00 -32.28 35.16
CA MET A 601 -27.04 -31.27 34.64
C MET A 601 -25.60 -31.59 35.12
N GLY A 602 -24.54 -30.90 34.64
CA GLY A 602 -23.16 -30.99 35.20
C GLY A 602 -22.12 -30.00 34.60
N ARG A 603 -20.99 -29.77 35.30
CA ARG A 603 -19.82 -28.89 34.99
C ARG A 603 -18.62 -29.29 35.91
N GLY A 604 -17.34 -28.92 35.78
CA GLY A 604 -16.55 -28.12 34.81
C GLY A 604 -15.05 -28.55 34.86
N GLU A 605 -13.99 -27.70 34.92
CA GLU A 605 -13.86 -26.23 34.97
C GLU A 605 -12.54 -25.75 34.27
N GLU A 606 -11.50 -25.15 34.92
CA GLU A 606 -10.41 -24.38 34.24
C GLU A 606 -8.95 -24.43 34.86
N LEU A 607 -7.94 -23.93 34.09
CA LEU A 607 -6.58 -23.37 34.43
C LEU A 607 -5.25 -24.16 34.25
N GLU A 608 -4.13 -23.41 34.08
CA GLU A 608 -2.77 -23.84 33.64
C GLU A 608 -1.68 -23.95 34.76
N LYS A 609 -0.60 -24.76 34.56
CA LYS A 609 0.80 -24.28 34.21
C LYS A 609 1.94 -25.35 34.19
N LYS A 610 3.08 -24.96 33.58
CA LYS A 610 4.39 -25.65 33.35
C LYS A 610 5.26 -25.78 34.64
N PRO A 611 6.42 -26.53 34.73
CA PRO A 611 7.44 -26.71 33.67
C PRO A 611 8.35 -27.99 33.62
N ASN A 612 9.20 -28.02 32.57
CA ASN A 612 10.56 -28.60 32.42
C ASN A 612 10.88 -30.12 32.47
N GLY A 613 11.51 -30.59 31.37
CA GLY A 613 12.85 -31.22 31.45
C GLY A 613 13.04 -32.60 30.78
N GLY A 614 13.75 -32.66 29.64
CA GLY A 614 14.20 -33.91 29.00
C GLY A 614 14.38 -33.80 27.47
N LEU A 615 15.36 -34.48 26.88
CA LEU A 615 15.76 -34.37 25.47
C LEU A 615 16.01 -35.74 24.80
N GLU A 616 16.04 -35.74 23.46
CA GLU A 616 16.41 -36.84 22.53
C GLU A 616 15.45 -38.04 22.41
N GLY A 617 15.39 -38.71 21.23
CA GLY A 617 14.50 -39.88 21.04
C GLY A 617 14.28 -40.48 19.63
N ALA A 618 14.47 -39.72 18.53
CA ALA A 618 14.46 -40.18 17.12
C ALA A 618 13.17 -40.78 16.47
N LYS A 619 13.09 -40.59 15.13
CA LYS A 619 12.28 -41.29 14.08
C LYS A 619 10.83 -41.71 14.35
N ARG A 620 9.90 -41.12 13.57
CA ARG A 620 8.60 -41.74 13.23
C ARG A 620 8.75 -42.66 11.99
N PRO A 621 8.02 -43.79 11.89
CA PRO A 621 7.95 -44.61 10.69
C PRO A 621 6.91 -44.10 9.67
N ASP A 622 7.04 -44.53 8.41
CA ASP A 622 6.14 -44.16 7.31
C ASP A 622 4.75 -44.79 7.41
N PHE A 623 3.74 -44.03 6.97
CA PHE A 623 2.39 -44.55 6.68
C PHE A 623 2.07 -44.30 5.21
N HIS A 624 2.14 -45.35 4.40
CA HIS A 624 1.60 -45.32 3.05
C HIS A 624 0.07 -45.31 3.09
N ILE A 625 -0.54 -44.20 2.66
CA ILE A 625 -1.94 -44.19 2.24
C ILE A 625 -1.95 -44.26 0.72
N ALA A 626 -2.48 -45.35 0.17
CA ALA A 626 -2.75 -45.45 -1.25
C ALA A 626 -3.87 -44.46 -1.60
N LYS A 627 -3.59 -43.50 -2.49
CA LYS A 627 -4.65 -42.71 -3.12
C LYS A 627 -5.35 -43.59 -4.14
N GLN A 628 -6.68 -43.62 -4.11
CA GLN A 628 -7.44 -44.01 -5.29
C GLN A 628 -7.28 -42.90 -6.33
N GLU A 629 -6.94 -43.27 -7.55
CA GLU A 629 -6.99 -42.36 -8.69
C GLU A 629 -8.47 -42.16 -9.08
N LEU A 630 -8.85 -40.91 -9.35
CA LEU A 630 -10.19 -40.54 -9.77
C LEU A 630 -10.08 -39.91 -11.16
N ASP A 631 -10.66 -40.58 -12.16
CA ASP A 631 -10.64 -40.13 -13.56
C ASP A 631 -11.48 -38.85 -13.75
N THR A 632 -10.88 -37.69 -13.51
CA THR A 632 -11.44 -36.39 -13.90
C THR A 632 -10.86 -35.96 -15.25
N PRO A 633 -11.69 -35.63 -16.26
CA PRO A 633 -11.19 -35.11 -17.54
C PRO A 633 -10.50 -33.74 -17.33
N PRO A 634 -9.41 -33.45 -18.05
CA PRO A 634 -8.58 -32.28 -17.76
C PRO A 634 -9.20 -30.99 -18.31
N GLY A 635 -9.13 -29.91 -17.52
CA GLY A 635 -9.70 -28.62 -17.88
C GLY A 635 -9.95 -27.71 -16.67
N GLN A 636 -9.93 -26.39 -16.85
CA GLN A 636 -10.65 -25.50 -15.90
C GLN A 636 -12.15 -25.69 -16.08
N CYS A 637 -12.69 -26.62 -15.29
CA CYS A 637 -14.12 -26.91 -15.22
C CYS A 637 -14.82 -25.94 -14.28
N ALA A 638 -15.79 -25.19 -14.79
CA ALA A 638 -16.78 -24.52 -13.96
C ALA A 638 -18.08 -25.33 -13.93
N SER A 639 -18.46 -25.76 -12.73
CA SER A 639 -19.82 -26.23 -12.45
C SER A 639 -20.67 -25.03 -12.10
N CYS A 640 -21.86 -24.89 -12.71
CA CYS A 640 -22.89 -24.05 -12.10
C CYS A 640 -23.25 -24.59 -10.71
N ALA A 641 -23.90 -23.77 -9.86
CA ALA A 641 -24.39 -24.21 -8.58
C ALA A 641 -25.35 -25.41 -8.76
N ARG A 642 -25.00 -26.54 -8.13
CA ARG A 642 -25.81 -27.77 -8.11
C ARG A 642 -27.25 -27.45 -7.71
N ARG A 643 -28.21 -27.83 -8.57
CA ARG A 643 -29.64 -27.61 -8.37
C ARG A 643 -30.39 -28.90 -8.10
N ARG A 644 -31.45 -28.80 -7.31
CA ARG A 644 -32.18 -29.94 -6.77
C ARG A 644 -33.41 -30.23 -7.62
N ILE A 645 -33.46 -31.44 -8.17
CA ILE A 645 -34.67 -32.06 -8.71
C ILE A 645 -35.16 -33.04 -7.65
N MET A 646 -36.22 -32.66 -6.94
CA MET A 646 -36.88 -33.58 -6.01
C MET A 646 -37.86 -34.42 -6.82
N ILE A 647 -37.68 -35.75 -6.87
CA ILE A 647 -38.59 -36.64 -7.57
C ILE A 647 -39.80 -36.90 -6.67
N ASP A 648 -40.79 -36.04 -6.87
CA ASP A 648 -42.03 -35.96 -6.14
C ASP A 648 -43.16 -36.09 -7.16
N GLU A 649 -44.09 -37.01 -6.91
CA GLU A 649 -45.23 -37.20 -7.80
C GLU A 649 -46.22 -36.02 -7.75
N TRP A 650 -46.25 -35.25 -6.64
CA TRP A 650 -47.30 -34.27 -6.31
C TRP A 650 -46.71 -32.88 -5.97
N ALA A 651 -45.81 -32.40 -6.83
CA ALA A 651 -45.10 -31.11 -6.72
C ALA A 651 -45.95 -29.91 -6.26
N GLY A 652 -45.89 -29.58 -4.97
CA GLY A 652 -46.56 -28.41 -4.39
C GLY A 652 -46.44 -28.34 -2.88
N SER A 653 -45.55 -27.49 -2.35
CA SER A 653 -45.28 -27.29 -0.90
C SER A 653 -45.49 -28.56 -0.05
N TYR A 654 -44.72 -29.61 -0.40
CA TYR A 654 -45.15 -31.01 -0.31
C TYR A 654 -45.74 -31.40 1.05
N ALA A 655 -45.05 -31.13 2.17
CA ALA A 655 -45.50 -31.52 3.50
C ALA A 655 -46.94 -31.09 3.84
N SER A 656 -47.29 -29.81 3.67
CA SER A 656 -48.64 -29.32 4.03
C SER A 656 -49.71 -29.76 3.02
N GLN A 657 -49.39 -29.92 1.72
CA GLN A 657 -50.37 -30.40 0.73
C GLN A 657 -50.59 -31.91 0.82
N VAL A 658 -49.55 -32.70 1.13
CA VAL A 658 -49.67 -34.11 1.48
C VAL A 658 -50.53 -34.28 2.71
N LEU A 659 -50.31 -33.48 3.77
CA LEU A 659 -51.11 -33.57 4.99
C LEU A 659 -52.57 -33.19 4.75
N ASP A 660 -52.87 -32.14 3.98
CA ASP A 660 -54.27 -31.79 3.64
C ASP A 660 -54.91 -32.81 2.68
N LYS A 661 -54.14 -33.42 1.78
CA LYS A 661 -54.59 -34.51 0.89
C LYS A 661 -54.84 -35.83 1.64
N LEU A 662 -53.99 -36.18 2.61
CA LEU A 662 -54.20 -37.30 3.53
C LEU A 662 -55.42 -37.07 4.40
N GLN A 663 -55.61 -35.85 4.93
CA GLN A 663 -56.83 -35.49 5.66
C GLN A 663 -58.09 -35.68 4.78
N LEU A 664 -58.06 -35.25 3.52
CA LEU A 664 -59.13 -35.49 2.55
C LEU A 664 -59.38 -36.97 2.22
N GLN A 665 -58.41 -37.86 2.47
CA GLN A 665 -58.53 -39.32 2.28
C GLN A 665 -58.96 -40.06 3.55
N ILE A 666 -58.63 -39.55 4.74
CA ILE A 666 -58.98 -40.15 6.05
C ILE A 666 -60.36 -39.67 6.54
N ASP A 667 -60.67 -38.37 6.40
CA ASP A 667 -61.95 -37.77 6.78
C ASP A 667 -63.21 -38.50 6.25
N PRO A 668 -63.28 -38.97 4.97
CA PRO A 668 -64.47 -39.66 4.48
C PRO A 668 -64.55 -41.12 4.93
N VAL A 669 -63.43 -41.86 4.97
CA VAL A 669 -63.46 -43.30 5.28
C VAL A 669 -63.74 -43.54 6.77
N LEU A 670 -63.29 -42.67 7.68
CA LEU A 670 -63.71 -42.71 9.09
C LEU A 670 -65.23 -42.51 9.26
N LYS A 671 -65.85 -41.67 8.44
CA LYS A 671 -67.30 -41.42 8.46
C LYS A 671 -68.07 -42.59 7.90
N GLU A 672 -67.62 -43.16 6.79
CA GLU A 672 -68.23 -44.34 6.18
C GLU A 672 -68.06 -45.60 7.04
N LEU A 673 -66.90 -45.83 7.65
CA LEU A 673 -66.70 -46.91 8.64
C LEU A 673 -67.70 -46.80 9.81
N LYS A 674 -67.90 -45.58 10.36
CA LYS A 674 -68.89 -45.36 11.42
C LYS A 674 -70.32 -45.62 10.93
N LYS A 675 -70.65 -45.20 9.71
CA LYS A 675 -71.95 -45.42 9.07
C LYS A 675 -72.23 -46.91 8.86
N VAL A 676 -71.30 -47.65 8.23
CA VAL A 676 -71.42 -49.11 8.00
C VAL A 676 -71.56 -49.89 9.31
N LEU A 677 -70.79 -49.57 10.36
CA LEU A 677 -70.96 -50.21 11.68
C LEU A 677 -72.32 -49.89 12.32
N THR A 678 -72.83 -48.67 12.13
CA THR A 678 -74.15 -48.26 12.62
C THR A 678 -75.29 -48.96 11.85
N GLU A 679 -75.12 -49.13 10.53
CA GLU A 679 -76.05 -49.85 9.66
C GLU A 679 -76.06 -51.35 9.96
N ALA A 680 -74.88 -51.98 10.15
CA ALA A 680 -74.76 -53.36 10.61
C ALA A 680 -75.51 -53.58 11.93
N LYS A 681 -75.25 -52.72 12.93
CA LYS A 681 -75.99 -52.75 14.20
C LYS A 681 -77.51 -52.58 13.99
N GLY A 682 -77.90 -51.65 13.12
CA GLY A 682 -79.30 -51.39 12.76
C GLY A 682 -80.02 -52.60 12.14
N THR A 683 -79.31 -53.44 11.39
CA THR A 683 -79.84 -54.68 10.81
C THR A 683 -79.88 -55.83 11.81
N ILE A 684 -78.89 -55.96 12.68
CA ILE A 684 -78.73 -57.10 13.61
C ILE A 684 -79.55 -56.92 14.91
N GLN A 685 -79.59 -55.72 15.48
CA GLN A 685 -80.29 -55.40 16.74
C GLN A 685 -81.79 -55.77 16.76
N PRO A 686 -82.59 -55.55 15.68
CA PRO A 686 -84.00 -55.94 15.66
C PRO A 686 -84.23 -57.45 15.67
N VAL A 687 -83.29 -58.24 15.14
CA VAL A 687 -83.31 -59.71 15.25
C VAL A 687 -82.97 -60.11 16.69
N ALA A 688 -81.89 -59.54 17.24
CA ALA A 688 -81.44 -59.79 18.62
C ALA A 688 -82.56 -59.58 19.65
N ASN A 689 -83.25 -58.44 19.57
CA ASN A 689 -84.31 -58.08 20.50
C ASN A 689 -85.53 -59.02 20.34
N ARG A 690 -85.90 -59.36 19.10
CA ARG A 690 -87.08 -60.21 18.80
C ARG A 690 -86.89 -61.65 19.25
N LEU A 691 -85.70 -62.22 19.06
CA LEU A 691 -85.36 -63.56 19.56
C LEU A 691 -85.23 -63.59 21.09
N LYS A 692 -84.70 -62.51 21.70
CA LYS A 692 -84.64 -62.32 23.16
C LYS A 692 -86.02 -62.17 23.82
N GLU A 693 -87.04 -61.76 23.07
CA GLU A 693 -88.46 -61.80 23.45
C GLU A 693 -89.10 -63.20 23.34
N GLY A 694 -88.33 -64.24 22.96
CA GLY A 694 -88.79 -65.63 22.92
C GLY A 694 -89.60 -66.01 21.67
N LYS A 695 -89.44 -65.29 20.56
CA LYS A 695 -90.15 -65.55 19.29
C LYS A 695 -89.36 -66.50 18.38
N GLU A 696 -90.07 -67.30 17.59
CA GLU A 696 -89.47 -68.24 16.65
C GLU A 696 -88.74 -67.55 15.48
N TRP A 697 -87.73 -68.24 14.97
CA TRP A 697 -86.85 -67.80 13.89
C TRP A 697 -87.57 -67.70 12.54
N GLN A 698 -87.35 -66.59 11.81
CA GLN A 698 -88.00 -66.34 10.52
C GLN A 698 -87.01 -66.44 9.36
N ALA A 699 -87.49 -66.84 8.18
CA ALA A 699 -86.66 -66.95 6.97
C ALA A 699 -85.99 -65.62 6.54
N GLU A 700 -86.55 -64.49 6.98
CA GLU A 700 -85.98 -63.15 6.76
C GLU A 700 -84.85 -62.83 7.76
N ASP A 701 -84.84 -63.42 8.95
CA ASP A 701 -83.78 -63.20 9.95
C ASP A 701 -82.44 -63.75 9.43
N SER A 702 -82.49 -64.89 8.73
CA SER A 702 -81.33 -65.46 8.01
C SER A 702 -80.78 -64.56 6.91
N ARG A 703 -81.58 -63.63 6.36
CA ARG A 703 -81.13 -62.63 5.39
C ARG A 703 -80.56 -61.40 6.08
N GLN A 704 -81.23 -60.91 7.12
CA GLN A 704 -80.77 -59.78 7.93
C GLN A 704 -79.42 -60.07 8.61
N ILE A 705 -79.21 -61.29 9.08
CA ILE A 705 -77.93 -61.73 9.66
C ILE A 705 -76.83 -61.77 8.60
N ARG A 706 -77.09 -62.31 7.39
CA ARG A 706 -76.10 -62.31 6.29
C ARG A 706 -75.75 -60.89 5.81
N ALA A 707 -76.74 -60.01 5.67
CA ALA A 707 -76.51 -58.59 5.40
C ALA A 707 -75.69 -57.92 6.53
N GLY A 708 -75.89 -58.37 7.78
CA GLY A 708 -75.05 -58.00 8.92
C GLY A 708 -73.59 -58.42 8.76
N ASP A 709 -73.31 -59.69 8.40
CA ASP A 709 -71.95 -60.17 8.11
C ASP A 709 -71.30 -59.40 6.96
N GLU A 710 -72.04 -59.19 5.87
CA GLU A 710 -71.58 -58.46 4.69
C GLU A 710 -71.20 -57.01 5.03
N LEU A 711 -71.97 -56.33 5.90
CA LEU A 711 -71.64 -54.99 6.41
C LEU A 711 -70.43 -55.01 7.36
N LEU A 712 -70.30 -56.01 8.25
CA LEU A 712 -69.11 -56.14 9.11
C LEU A 712 -67.83 -56.45 8.30
N ASN A 713 -67.95 -57.26 7.26
CA ASN A 713 -66.90 -57.54 6.28
C ASN A 713 -66.52 -56.29 5.46
N THR A 714 -67.48 -55.38 5.24
CA THR A 714 -67.21 -54.06 4.62
C THR A 714 -66.50 -53.12 5.59
N ALA A 715 -66.83 -53.16 6.89
CA ALA A 715 -66.12 -52.41 7.94
C ALA A 715 -64.67 -52.89 8.11
N ASP A 716 -64.43 -54.21 8.07
CA ASP A 716 -63.10 -54.85 8.06
C ASP A 716 -62.23 -54.35 6.89
N GLN A 717 -62.82 -54.27 5.68
CA GLN A 717 -62.16 -53.70 4.50
C GLN A 717 -61.82 -52.20 4.69
N HIS A 718 -62.71 -51.38 5.24
CA HIS A 718 -62.43 -49.96 5.49
C HIS A 718 -61.41 -49.72 6.62
N VAL A 719 -61.29 -50.61 7.63
CA VAL A 719 -60.17 -50.56 8.58
C VAL A 719 -58.86 -50.92 7.89
N SER A 720 -58.85 -51.97 7.08
CA SER A 720 -57.67 -52.37 6.28
C SER A 720 -57.23 -51.28 5.30
N GLU A 721 -58.18 -50.51 4.76
CA GLU A 721 -57.93 -49.34 3.92
C GLU A 721 -57.35 -48.16 4.71
N LEU A 722 -57.89 -47.87 5.90
CA LEU A 722 -57.43 -46.76 6.75
C LEU A 722 -56.08 -47.03 7.42
N THR A 723 -55.77 -48.27 7.79
CA THR A 723 -54.46 -48.67 8.31
C THR A 723 -53.39 -48.44 7.25
N GLY A 724 -53.57 -48.96 6.03
CA GLY A 724 -52.64 -48.74 4.92
C GLY A 724 -52.49 -47.27 4.50
N LYS A 725 -53.53 -46.44 4.66
CA LYS A 725 -53.49 -44.99 4.37
C LYS A 725 -52.87 -44.12 5.46
N SER A 726 -52.69 -44.64 6.67
CA SER A 726 -52.15 -43.87 7.81
C SER A 726 -50.74 -44.28 8.23
N ASP A 727 -50.26 -45.45 7.81
CA ASP A 727 -48.88 -45.90 8.06
C ASP A 727 -47.82 -44.92 7.51
N GLY A 728 -46.69 -44.80 8.18
CA GLY A 728 -45.63 -43.83 7.89
C GLY A 728 -45.99 -42.35 8.12
N THR A 729 -47.25 -42.00 8.37
CA THR A 729 -47.70 -40.60 8.52
C THR A 729 -47.76 -40.15 10.00
N PRO A 730 -47.84 -38.83 10.27
CA PRO A 730 -48.17 -38.31 11.61
C PRO A 730 -49.54 -38.78 12.17
N TYR A 731 -50.35 -39.47 11.37
CA TYR A 731 -51.65 -40.03 11.73
C TYR A 731 -51.62 -41.55 11.94
N ALA A 732 -50.45 -42.22 11.90
CA ALA A 732 -50.31 -43.67 12.04
C ALA A 732 -50.92 -44.26 13.34
N PHE A 733 -51.05 -43.45 14.40
CA PHE A 733 -51.75 -43.85 15.63
C PHE A 733 -53.23 -44.20 15.39
N ILE A 734 -53.84 -43.66 14.34
CA ILE A 734 -55.22 -43.96 13.93
C ILE A 734 -55.30 -45.36 13.35
N GLY A 735 -54.39 -45.73 12.42
CA GLY A 735 -54.30 -47.08 11.90
C GLY A 735 -54.13 -48.10 13.02
N LEU A 736 -53.19 -47.87 13.95
CA LEU A 736 -52.96 -48.76 15.08
C LEU A 736 -54.22 -48.97 15.95
N GLN A 737 -54.90 -47.89 16.35
CA GLN A 737 -56.12 -48.01 17.17
C GLN A 737 -57.34 -48.56 16.39
N LEU A 738 -57.42 -48.35 15.07
CA LEU A 738 -58.44 -49.00 14.24
C LEU A 738 -58.19 -50.51 14.15
N GLN A 739 -56.94 -50.95 14.05
CA GLN A 739 -56.56 -52.35 14.05
C GLN A 739 -56.90 -53.03 15.38
N ASP A 740 -56.68 -52.34 16.51
CA ASP A 740 -57.14 -52.81 17.83
C ASP A 740 -58.67 -52.94 17.89
N ILE A 741 -59.42 -51.94 17.39
CA ILE A 741 -60.89 -51.98 17.32
C ILE A 741 -61.36 -53.15 16.43
N LEU A 742 -60.67 -53.42 15.33
CA LEU A 742 -60.97 -54.53 14.42
C LEU A 742 -60.79 -55.88 15.13
N GLN A 743 -59.64 -56.10 15.77
CA GLN A 743 -59.31 -57.39 16.40
C GLN A 743 -60.09 -57.65 17.70
N VAL A 744 -60.37 -56.61 18.50
CA VAL A 744 -61.04 -56.76 19.81
C VAL A 744 -62.56 -56.67 19.70
N HIS A 745 -63.10 -56.00 18.66
CA HIS A 745 -64.55 -55.78 18.54
C HIS A 745 -65.15 -56.23 17.21
N ILE A 746 -64.65 -55.82 16.05
CA ILE A 746 -65.33 -56.10 14.77
C ILE A 746 -65.23 -57.59 14.38
N GLN A 747 -64.04 -58.21 14.45
CA GLN A 747 -63.87 -59.64 14.15
C GLN A 747 -64.58 -60.56 15.16
N PRO A 748 -64.52 -60.33 16.49
CA PRO A 748 -65.34 -61.11 17.44
C PRO A 748 -66.84 -60.95 17.22
N ALA A 749 -67.32 -59.74 16.90
CA ALA A 749 -68.73 -59.53 16.56
C ALA A 749 -69.15 -60.35 15.33
N ARG A 750 -68.25 -60.47 14.36
CA ARG A 750 -68.43 -61.28 13.17
C ARG A 750 -68.41 -62.79 13.46
N HIS A 751 -67.46 -63.26 14.28
CA HIS A 751 -67.35 -64.67 14.66
C HIS A 751 -68.63 -65.17 15.36
N HIS A 752 -69.07 -64.48 16.42
CA HIS A 752 -70.34 -64.79 17.09
C HIS A 752 -71.53 -64.78 16.12
N LEU A 753 -71.55 -63.86 15.16
CA LEU A 753 -72.62 -63.78 14.16
C LEU A 753 -72.56 -64.94 13.14
N SER A 754 -71.38 -65.47 12.84
CA SER A 754 -71.20 -66.64 11.96
C SER A 754 -71.54 -67.97 12.65
N ASP A 755 -71.43 -68.04 13.98
CA ASP A 755 -71.77 -69.22 14.78
C ASP A 755 -73.29 -69.38 15.01
N VAL A 756 -74.10 -68.41 14.57
CA VAL A 756 -75.58 -68.43 14.66
C VAL A 756 -76.16 -69.50 13.73
N THR A 757 -76.17 -70.75 14.17
CA THR A 757 -76.65 -71.89 13.37
C THR A 757 -78.17 -71.84 13.12
N LEU A 758 -78.63 -72.33 11.97
CA LEU A 758 -80.06 -72.34 11.62
C LEU A 758 -80.93 -73.33 12.46
N PHE A 759 -80.37 -73.95 13.51
CA PHE A 759 -81.00 -75.08 14.20
C PHE A 759 -80.98 -75.03 15.75
N ASP A 760 -80.12 -74.22 16.40
CA ASP A 760 -80.13 -74.03 17.87
C ASP A 760 -80.65 -72.64 18.24
N SER A 761 -81.87 -72.54 18.76
CA SER A 761 -82.49 -71.26 19.11
C SER A 761 -81.98 -70.60 20.39
N LYS A 762 -81.08 -71.23 21.17
CA LYS A 762 -80.56 -70.66 22.42
C LYS A 762 -79.19 -70.01 22.26
N SER A 763 -78.21 -70.70 21.68
CA SER A 763 -76.88 -70.09 21.43
C SER A 763 -77.04 -68.81 20.61
N ASN A 764 -77.86 -68.89 19.55
CA ASN A 764 -78.23 -67.78 18.67
C ASN A 764 -78.69 -66.49 19.37
N VAL A 765 -79.23 -66.53 20.60
CA VAL A 765 -79.63 -65.31 21.33
C VAL A 765 -78.45 -64.70 22.07
N GLU A 766 -77.58 -65.52 22.66
CA GLU A 766 -76.42 -65.07 23.40
C GLU A 766 -75.34 -64.54 22.45
N ASP A 767 -75.01 -65.30 21.39
CA ASP A 767 -74.03 -64.91 20.38
C ASP A 767 -74.45 -63.65 19.60
N LEU A 768 -75.71 -63.57 19.16
CA LEU A 768 -76.19 -62.43 18.37
C LEU A 768 -76.35 -61.16 19.25
N THR A 769 -76.60 -61.31 20.56
CA THR A 769 -76.54 -60.15 21.49
C THR A 769 -75.11 -59.77 21.87
N ALA A 770 -74.18 -60.72 21.98
CA ALA A 770 -72.75 -60.43 22.15
C ALA A 770 -72.18 -59.66 20.94
N SER A 771 -72.50 -60.11 19.71
CA SER A 771 -72.16 -59.42 18.46
C SER A 771 -72.58 -57.95 18.49
N VAL A 772 -73.85 -57.66 18.81
CA VAL A 772 -74.37 -56.28 18.92
C VAL A 772 -73.64 -55.43 19.97
N VAL A 773 -73.20 -56.02 21.09
CA VAL A 773 -72.42 -55.32 22.12
C VAL A 773 -71.02 -54.97 21.61
N HIS A 774 -70.34 -55.90 20.94
CA HIS A 774 -69.04 -55.63 20.33
C HIS A 774 -69.14 -54.55 19.23
N ILE A 775 -70.18 -54.57 18.37
CA ILE A 775 -70.39 -53.53 17.34
C ILE A 775 -70.60 -52.15 17.98
N GLN A 776 -71.42 -52.05 19.05
CA GLN A 776 -71.57 -50.76 19.75
C GLN A 776 -70.23 -50.28 20.31
N ARG A 777 -69.43 -51.18 20.89
CA ARG A 777 -68.15 -50.81 21.49
C ARG A 777 -67.13 -50.33 20.44
N ALA A 778 -67.17 -50.89 19.24
CA ALA A 778 -66.38 -50.39 18.10
C ALA A 778 -66.79 -48.96 17.70
N ILE A 779 -68.09 -48.66 17.66
CA ILE A 779 -68.61 -47.32 17.33
C ILE A 779 -68.18 -46.28 18.39
N ASP A 780 -68.23 -46.62 19.68
CA ASP A 780 -67.82 -45.73 20.78
C ASP A 780 -66.32 -45.36 20.68
N LEU A 781 -65.47 -46.36 20.46
CA LEU A 781 -64.01 -46.19 20.36
C LEU A 781 -63.61 -45.43 19.08
N LEU A 782 -64.30 -45.70 17.96
CA LEU A 782 -64.11 -44.96 16.70
C LEU A 782 -64.44 -43.47 16.85
N GLU A 783 -65.48 -43.12 17.62
CA GLU A 783 -65.78 -41.71 17.90
C GLU A 783 -64.73 -41.05 18.81
N GLN A 784 -64.23 -41.76 19.83
CA GLN A 784 -63.12 -41.26 20.66
C GLN A 784 -61.87 -40.99 19.81
N LEU A 785 -61.52 -41.91 18.90
CA LEU A 785 -60.37 -41.78 18.01
C LEU A 785 -60.51 -40.60 17.03
N THR A 786 -61.72 -40.42 16.47
CA THR A 786 -62.03 -39.29 15.57
C THR A 786 -61.74 -37.93 16.23
N ARG A 787 -62.10 -37.78 17.51
CA ARG A 787 -61.83 -36.54 18.28
C ARG A 787 -60.35 -36.30 18.54
N GLN A 788 -59.54 -37.35 18.72
CA GLN A 788 -58.08 -37.21 18.88
C GLN A 788 -57.42 -36.75 17.58
N TYR A 789 -57.86 -37.28 16.44
CA TYR A 789 -57.42 -36.90 15.11
C TYR A 789 -57.68 -35.40 14.80
N GLU A 790 -58.89 -34.90 15.08
CA GLU A 790 -59.23 -33.49 14.90
C GLU A 790 -58.34 -32.54 15.71
N ALA A 791 -57.93 -32.94 16.93
CA ALA A 791 -57.03 -32.15 17.77
C ALA A 791 -55.60 -32.08 17.19
N VAL A 792 -55.07 -33.18 16.63
CA VAL A 792 -53.75 -33.19 15.97
C VAL A 792 -53.75 -32.29 14.73
N LYS A 793 -54.82 -32.39 13.92
CA LYS A 793 -55.08 -31.59 12.72
C LYS A 793 -55.12 -30.08 12.99
N LEU A 794 -55.61 -29.65 14.15
CA LEU A 794 -55.59 -28.25 14.58
C LEU A 794 -54.18 -27.79 14.99
N ASN A 795 -53.48 -28.58 15.81
CA ASN A 795 -52.16 -28.22 16.34
C ASN A 795 -51.09 -28.05 15.23
N GLN A 796 -51.14 -28.88 14.18
CA GLN A 796 -50.21 -28.74 13.04
C GLN A 796 -50.39 -27.40 12.31
N LYS A 797 -51.63 -26.97 12.06
CA LYS A 797 -51.91 -25.67 11.39
C LYS A 797 -51.49 -24.46 12.23
N LEU A 798 -51.43 -24.60 13.56
CA LEU A 798 -50.88 -23.59 14.47
C LEU A 798 -49.34 -23.50 14.35
N ALA A 799 -48.63 -24.62 14.22
CA ALA A 799 -47.18 -24.65 14.03
C ALA A 799 -46.73 -24.03 12.68
N ASP A 800 -47.42 -24.36 11.60
CA ASP A 800 -47.15 -23.81 10.25
C ASP A 800 -47.35 -22.29 10.22
N THR A 801 -48.44 -21.79 10.82
CA THR A 801 -48.73 -20.35 10.87
C THR A 801 -47.72 -19.58 11.73
N MET A 802 -47.29 -20.11 12.87
CA MET A 802 -46.22 -19.53 13.69
C MET A 802 -44.89 -19.45 12.93
N THR A 803 -44.54 -20.49 12.17
CA THR A 803 -43.31 -20.52 11.34
C THR A 803 -43.36 -19.47 10.24
N ARG A 804 -44.52 -19.29 9.60
CA ARG A 804 -44.74 -18.25 8.59
C ARG A 804 -44.65 -16.84 9.18
N ILE A 805 -45.22 -16.60 10.37
CA ILE A 805 -45.14 -15.31 11.09
C ILE A 805 -43.67 -14.97 11.42
N LYS A 806 -42.89 -15.94 11.92
CA LYS A 806 -41.45 -15.76 12.20
C LYS A 806 -40.67 -15.31 10.97
N LYS A 807 -40.88 -15.94 9.80
CA LYS A 807 -40.19 -15.59 8.55
C LYS A 807 -40.61 -14.22 8.02
N MET A 808 -41.89 -13.87 8.11
CA MET A 808 -42.38 -12.52 7.75
C MET A 808 -41.76 -11.43 8.64
N HIS A 809 -41.63 -11.69 9.95
CA HIS A 809 -41.03 -10.74 10.89
C HIS A 809 -39.52 -10.53 10.63
N GLN A 810 -38.78 -11.59 10.29
CA GLN A 810 -37.37 -11.47 9.88
C GLN A 810 -37.20 -10.56 8.66
N ILE A 811 -37.98 -10.81 7.58
CA ILE A 811 -37.93 -9.99 6.35
C ILE A 811 -38.28 -8.53 6.63
N PHE A 812 -39.24 -8.28 7.53
CA PHE A 812 -39.58 -6.93 7.98
C PHE A 812 -38.43 -6.24 8.73
N LEU A 813 -37.72 -6.95 9.62
CA LEU A 813 -36.53 -6.42 10.31
C LEU A 813 -35.39 -6.12 9.33
N GLU A 814 -35.09 -7.03 8.41
CA GLU A 814 -34.05 -6.83 7.39
C GLU A 814 -34.37 -5.64 6.46
N GLY A 815 -35.62 -5.52 6.00
CA GLY A 815 -36.08 -4.39 5.19
C GLY A 815 -36.07 -3.06 5.93
N THR A 816 -36.50 -3.02 7.20
CA THR A 816 -36.43 -1.79 8.01
C THR A 816 -34.98 -1.41 8.33
N PHE A 817 -34.10 -2.35 8.66
CA PHE A 817 -32.67 -2.05 8.85
C PHE A 817 -31.97 -1.59 7.56
N ALA A 818 -32.41 -2.04 6.38
CA ALA A 818 -31.94 -1.50 5.11
C ALA A 818 -32.43 -0.06 4.89
N MET A 819 -33.70 0.24 5.20
CA MET A 819 -34.29 1.57 5.08
C MET A 819 -33.68 2.60 6.06
N LEU A 820 -33.34 2.19 7.28
CA LEU A 820 -32.83 3.07 8.33
C LEU A 820 -31.35 3.47 8.16
N LYS A 821 -30.62 2.86 7.22
CA LYS A 821 -29.24 3.25 6.87
C LYS A 821 -29.20 4.57 6.06
N SER A 822 -28.11 5.32 6.21
CA SER A 822 -27.85 6.52 5.41
C SER A 822 -27.75 6.18 3.91
N GLN A 823 -28.52 6.88 3.07
CA GLN A 823 -28.59 6.61 1.63
C GLN A 823 -27.45 7.26 0.81
N ASN A 824 -26.64 8.14 1.41
CA ASN A 824 -25.49 8.74 0.72
C ASN A 824 -24.35 7.71 0.57
N PRO A 825 -23.66 7.67 -0.58
CA PRO A 825 -22.45 6.88 -0.72
C PRO A 825 -21.35 7.42 0.19
N THR A 826 -20.62 6.53 0.85
CA THR A 826 -19.37 6.89 1.56
C THR A 826 -18.31 7.22 0.52
N LEU A 827 -18.07 8.51 0.27
CA LEU A 827 -17.05 8.98 -0.66
C LEU A 827 -15.65 8.56 -0.19
N ASN A 828 -15.37 8.66 1.10
CA ASN A 828 -14.14 8.20 1.75
C ASN A 828 -14.42 7.03 2.71
N PRO A 829 -14.54 5.77 2.21
CA PRO A 829 -14.69 4.61 3.09
C PRO A 829 -13.37 4.34 3.82
N LYS A 830 -13.28 4.71 5.11
CA LYS A 830 -12.06 4.47 5.91
C LYS A 830 -11.79 2.97 6.06
N GLN A 831 -10.95 2.41 5.19
CA GLN A 831 -10.20 1.19 5.43
C GLN A 831 -9.29 1.42 6.63
N ARG A 832 -9.80 1.11 7.83
CA ARG A 832 -8.97 1.02 9.02
C ARG A 832 -8.27 -0.33 8.95
N GLU A 833 -6.95 -0.31 8.85
CA GLU A 833 -6.15 -1.45 9.29
C GLU A 833 -6.40 -1.59 10.79
N PHE A 834 -7.29 -2.51 11.14
CA PHE A 834 -7.44 -2.93 12.53
C PHE A 834 -6.17 -3.71 12.88
N MET A 835 -5.36 -3.13 13.76
CA MET A 835 -4.25 -3.81 14.41
C MET A 835 -4.72 -5.21 14.83
N GLU A 836 -4.01 -6.25 14.39
CA GLU A 836 -4.33 -7.66 14.71
C GLU A 836 -4.06 -7.93 16.19
N LEU A 837 -5.00 -7.51 17.02
CA LEU A 837 -5.08 -7.88 18.43
C LEU A 837 -5.40 -9.38 18.50
N GLU A 838 -4.62 -10.13 19.27
CA GLU A 838 -4.93 -11.52 19.63
C GLU A 838 -6.18 -11.56 20.52
N LEU A 839 -7.34 -11.50 19.86
CA LEU A 839 -8.66 -11.40 20.47
C LEU A 839 -9.07 -12.75 21.07
N THR A 840 -8.74 -12.95 22.35
CA THR A 840 -9.22 -14.08 23.16
C THR A 840 -10.73 -14.30 23.02
N ASP A 841 -11.17 -15.57 23.01
CA ASP A 841 -12.56 -15.96 22.74
C ASP A 841 -13.61 -15.23 23.60
N ASP A 842 -13.31 -14.90 24.87
CA ASP A 842 -14.20 -14.10 25.73
C ASP A 842 -14.54 -12.74 25.10
N TYR A 843 -13.56 -12.06 24.50
CA TYR A 843 -13.78 -10.78 23.82
C TYR A 843 -14.62 -10.95 22.55
N LEU A 844 -14.43 -12.06 21.81
CA LEU A 844 -15.26 -12.37 20.64
C LEU A 844 -16.71 -12.68 21.03
N GLN A 845 -16.94 -13.44 22.11
CA GLN A 845 -18.27 -13.69 22.65
C GLN A 845 -18.93 -12.40 23.16
N LYS A 846 -18.18 -11.55 23.85
CA LYS A 846 -18.64 -10.23 24.35
C LYS A 846 -18.95 -9.27 23.21
N LEU A 847 -18.18 -9.30 22.13
CA LEU A 847 -18.46 -8.56 20.89
C LEU A 847 -19.75 -9.07 20.22
N GLN A 848 -19.94 -10.39 20.12
CA GLN A 848 -21.20 -10.97 19.63
C GLN A 848 -22.40 -10.59 20.50
N GLU A 849 -22.26 -10.58 21.83
CA GLU A 849 -23.32 -10.16 22.75
C GLU A 849 -23.67 -8.67 22.57
N LEU A 850 -22.66 -7.80 22.42
CA LEU A 850 -22.86 -6.37 22.14
C LEU A 850 -23.49 -6.12 20.76
N LEU A 851 -23.10 -6.89 19.73
CA LEU A 851 -23.73 -6.84 18.41
C LEU A 851 -25.19 -7.31 18.46
N LYS A 852 -25.51 -8.34 19.24
CA LYS A 852 -26.88 -8.81 19.47
C LYS A 852 -27.72 -7.76 20.19
N LYS A 853 -27.21 -7.20 21.30
CA LYS A 853 -27.85 -6.09 22.03
C LYS A 853 -28.07 -4.87 21.13
N LYS A 854 -27.13 -4.55 20.23
CA LYS A 854 -27.29 -3.49 19.23
C LYS A 854 -28.45 -3.78 18.27
N LEU A 855 -28.58 -5.01 17.76
CA LEU A 855 -29.70 -5.39 16.89
C LEU A 855 -31.04 -5.36 17.63
N GLU A 856 -31.08 -5.78 18.90
CA GLU A 856 -32.27 -5.71 19.76
C GLU A 856 -32.71 -4.25 20.01
N ILE A 857 -31.77 -3.35 20.32
CA ILE A 857 -32.03 -1.91 20.44
C ILE A 857 -32.50 -1.31 19.11
N GLN A 858 -31.91 -1.71 17.98
CA GLN A 858 -32.33 -1.24 16.65
C GLN A 858 -33.73 -1.76 16.27
N ALA A 859 -34.12 -2.96 16.71
CA ALA A 859 -35.47 -3.50 16.49
C ALA A 859 -36.54 -2.75 17.30
N GLU A 860 -36.28 -2.47 18.58
CA GLU A 860 -37.18 -1.64 19.40
C GLU A 860 -37.24 -0.18 18.89
N LEU A 861 -36.13 0.38 18.40
CA LEU A 861 -36.14 1.67 17.72
C LEU A 861 -37.00 1.64 16.44
N ALA A 862 -36.83 0.63 15.56
CA ALA A 862 -37.64 0.50 14.36
C ALA A 862 -39.14 0.36 14.67
N LYS A 863 -39.48 -0.36 15.74
CA LYS A 863 -40.84 -0.49 16.28
C LYS A 863 -41.39 0.85 16.79
N ILE A 864 -40.63 1.63 17.55
CA ILE A 864 -41.03 2.99 17.97
C ILE A 864 -41.23 3.92 16.76
N LEU A 865 -40.31 3.91 15.79
CA LEU A 865 -40.44 4.70 14.56
C LEU A 865 -41.64 4.27 13.71
N SER A 866 -42.03 2.98 13.72
CA SER A 866 -43.23 2.50 13.02
C SER A 866 -44.55 2.98 13.62
N GLN A 867 -44.54 3.48 14.86
CA GLN A 867 -45.74 3.94 15.58
C GLN A 867 -46.00 5.45 15.43
N ASP A 868 -44.98 6.24 15.09
CA ASP A 868 -45.12 7.68 14.81
C ASP A 868 -44.45 8.04 13.46
N PRO A 869 -45.24 8.30 12.39
CA PRO A 869 -44.68 8.66 11.08
C PRO A 869 -43.94 10.01 11.10
N ARG A 870 -44.32 10.97 11.98
CA ARG A 870 -43.60 12.25 12.11
C ARG A 870 -42.23 12.04 12.77
N LEU A 871 -42.11 11.06 13.66
CA LEU A 871 -40.83 10.66 14.25
C LEU A 871 -39.96 9.90 13.24
N LEU A 872 -40.55 9.02 12.43
CA LEU A 872 -39.86 8.37 11.31
C LEU A 872 -39.34 9.40 10.30
N GLU A 873 -40.15 10.37 9.90
CA GLU A 873 -39.73 11.46 9.00
C GLU A 873 -38.56 12.26 9.58
N ARG A 874 -38.60 12.62 10.89
CA ARG A 874 -37.48 13.29 11.57
C ARG A 874 -36.23 12.41 11.64
N PHE A 875 -36.37 11.12 11.90
CA PHE A 875 -35.25 10.18 11.93
C PHE A 875 -34.62 10.02 10.54
N MET A 876 -35.43 9.87 9.49
CA MET A 876 -34.97 9.79 8.11
C MET A 876 -34.36 11.13 7.63
N ALA A 877 -34.93 12.27 8.00
CA ALA A 877 -34.36 13.59 7.72
C ALA A 877 -33.02 13.78 8.44
N ARG A 878 -32.90 13.34 9.70
CA ARG A 878 -31.63 13.32 10.45
C ARG A 878 -30.59 12.44 9.79
N ASN A 879 -30.93 11.21 9.40
CA ASN A 879 -30.01 10.28 8.74
C ASN A 879 -29.62 10.75 7.32
N ARG A 880 -30.41 11.64 6.70
CA ARG A 880 -30.07 12.37 5.46
C ARG A 880 -29.21 13.62 5.71
N LEU A 881 -29.11 14.10 6.95
CA LEU A 881 -28.24 15.22 7.37
C LEU A 881 -26.88 14.74 7.90
N GLU A 882 -26.81 13.62 8.61
CA GLU A 882 -25.58 13.02 9.18
C GLU A 882 -24.61 12.42 8.13
N ALA A 883 -24.74 12.82 6.86
CA ALA A 883 -24.40 11.97 5.71
C ALA A 883 -23.30 12.53 4.76
N ARG A 884 -22.46 13.45 5.24
CA ARG A 884 -21.14 13.80 4.65
C ARG A 884 -20.16 14.15 5.77
N THR A 885 -19.08 13.38 5.91
CA THR A 885 -18.02 13.72 6.86
C THR A 885 -17.31 15.02 6.46
N LEU A 886 -16.53 15.62 7.37
CA LEU A 886 -15.73 16.81 7.04
C LEU A 886 -14.68 16.51 5.96
N ARG A 887 -14.19 15.26 5.90
CA ARG A 887 -13.36 14.76 4.79
C ARG A 887 -14.14 14.74 3.47
N ASP A 888 -15.35 14.17 3.44
CA ASP A 888 -16.18 14.15 2.22
C ASP A 888 -16.54 15.57 1.72
N GLN A 889 -16.64 16.54 2.63
CA GLN A 889 -16.83 17.96 2.29
C GLN A 889 -15.56 18.53 1.63
N LEU A 890 -14.37 18.22 2.16
CA LEU A 890 -13.08 18.61 1.59
C LEU A 890 -12.85 17.99 0.19
N THR A 891 -13.12 16.69 0.03
CA THR A 891 -13.04 15.99 -1.27
C THR A 891 -13.96 16.60 -2.32
N LEU A 892 -15.17 17.03 -1.94
CA LEU A 892 -16.11 17.66 -2.85
C LEU A 892 -15.70 19.09 -3.24
N LEU A 893 -15.02 19.83 -2.36
CA LEU A 893 -14.44 21.15 -2.68
C LEU A 893 -13.23 21.00 -3.61
N ASN A 894 -12.32 20.06 -3.33
CA ASN A 894 -11.19 19.70 -4.21
C ASN A 894 -11.69 19.33 -5.62
N ARG A 895 -12.76 18.51 -5.69
CA ARG A 895 -13.41 18.15 -6.94
C ARG A 895 -14.03 19.35 -7.67
N ALA A 896 -14.79 20.20 -6.97
CA ALA A 896 -15.39 21.40 -7.58
C ALA A 896 -14.31 22.35 -8.13
N GLN A 897 -13.21 22.53 -7.40
CA GLN A 897 -12.07 23.33 -7.83
C GLN A 897 -11.39 22.76 -9.07
N THR A 898 -11.29 21.43 -9.16
CA THR A 898 -10.77 20.70 -10.31
C THR A 898 -11.67 20.84 -11.54
N GLU A 899 -12.99 20.66 -11.37
CA GLU A 899 -13.97 20.80 -12.45
C GLU A 899 -14.00 22.24 -13.01
N LEU A 900 -13.96 23.27 -12.14
CA LEU A 900 -13.89 24.68 -12.54
C LEU A 900 -12.59 25.02 -13.31
N ARG A 901 -11.44 24.54 -12.83
CA ARG A 901 -10.14 24.72 -13.49
C ARG A 901 -10.14 24.10 -14.89
N ASP A 902 -10.70 22.91 -15.04
CA ASP A 902 -10.66 22.18 -16.29
C ASP A 902 -11.69 22.69 -17.30
N GLU A 903 -12.83 23.25 -16.88
CA GLU A 903 -13.68 24.05 -17.77
C GLU A 903 -12.95 25.31 -18.26
N LEU A 904 -12.28 26.06 -17.38
CA LEU A 904 -11.49 27.24 -17.77
C LEU A 904 -10.37 26.89 -18.76
N LYS A 905 -9.62 25.81 -18.52
CA LYS A 905 -8.61 25.29 -19.46
C LYS A 905 -9.21 24.89 -20.81
N ALA A 906 -10.40 24.29 -20.82
CA ALA A 906 -11.10 23.90 -22.05
C ALA A 906 -11.76 25.09 -22.79
N ALA A 907 -11.97 26.22 -22.11
CA ALA A 907 -12.58 27.44 -22.63
C ALA A 907 -11.57 28.46 -23.18
N LEU A 908 -10.29 28.35 -22.84
CA LEU A 908 -9.20 29.15 -23.42
C LEU A 908 -9.16 29.01 -24.97
N PRO A 909 -8.89 30.10 -25.70
CA PRO A 909 -8.71 30.03 -27.14
C PRO A 909 -7.40 29.30 -27.51
N PRO A 910 -7.34 28.65 -28.68
CA PRO A 910 -6.11 28.02 -29.15
C PRO A 910 -5.02 29.06 -29.43
N ALA A 911 -3.75 28.69 -29.23
CA ALA A 911 -2.60 29.61 -29.34
C ALA A 911 -2.48 30.32 -30.69
N ASP A 912 -3.04 29.75 -31.77
CA ASP A 912 -3.07 30.34 -33.11
C ASP A 912 -4.03 31.56 -33.24
N LYS A 913 -4.87 31.83 -32.23
CA LYS A 913 -5.88 32.90 -32.24
C LYS A 913 -6.14 33.53 -30.86
N PRO A 914 -5.24 34.39 -30.35
CA PRO A 914 -5.41 35.04 -29.04
C PRO A 914 -6.62 35.98 -28.95
N ASP A 915 -7.14 36.49 -30.08
CA ASP A 915 -8.28 37.41 -30.11
C ASP A 915 -9.66 36.72 -29.99
N GLU A 916 -9.73 35.39 -29.96
CA GLU A 916 -10.99 34.63 -29.91
C GLU A 916 -11.53 34.59 -28.46
N LYS A 917 -12.78 35.04 -28.25
CA LYS A 917 -13.35 35.18 -26.90
C LYS A 917 -13.46 33.83 -26.18
N LEU A 918 -13.09 33.83 -24.89
CA LEU A 918 -13.29 32.72 -23.95
C LEU A 918 -14.73 32.17 -24.04
N THR A 919 -14.89 30.85 -24.24
CA THR A 919 -16.21 30.22 -24.41
C THR A 919 -16.38 28.95 -23.58
N LEU A 920 -17.26 29.02 -22.57
CA LEU A 920 -17.58 27.93 -21.64
C LEU A 920 -18.47 26.88 -22.35
N LYS A 921 -17.83 25.84 -22.91
CA LYS A 921 -18.47 24.84 -23.79
C LYS A 921 -19.52 23.97 -23.08
N ASN A 922 -19.43 23.79 -21.77
CA ASN A 922 -20.33 22.93 -20.99
C ASN A 922 -21.46 23.68 -20.27
N ARG A 923 -21.58 25.00 -20.48
CA ARG A 923 -22.50 25.88 -19.71
C ARG A 923 -23.94 25.38 -19.61
N ILE A 924 -24.56 24.93 -20.71
CA ILE A 924 -26.00 24.60 -20.74
C ILE A 924 -26.37 23.49 -19.73
N PRO A 925 -25.73 22.30 -19.71
CA PRO A 925 -26.02 21.30 -18.68
C PRO A 925 -25.66 21.76 -17.26
N HIS A 926 -24.59 22.54 -17.05
CA HIS A 926 -24.28 23.09 -15.71
C HIS A 926 -25.37 24.04 -15.22
N ARG A 927 -25.84 24.97 -16.06
CA ARG A 927 -26.94 25.91 -15.76
C ARG A 927 -28.23 25.18 -15.37
N VAL A 928 -28.60 24.13 -16.12
CA VAL A 928 -29.78 23.30 -15.83
C VAL A 928 -29.60 22.54 -14.51
N ALA A 929 -28.43 21.92 -14.29
CA ALA A 929 -28.14 21.18 -13.07
C ALA A 929 -28.07 22.08 -11.82
N GLU A 930 -27.75 23.36 -11.96
CA GLU A 930 -27.84 24.35 -10.87
C GLU A 930 -29.27 24.78 -10.58
N ALA A 931 -30.04 25.14 -11.61
CA ALA A 931 -31.43 25.54 -11.41
C ALA A 931 -32.27 24.38 -10.82
N GLN A 932 -32.01 23.15 -11.25
CA GLN A 932 -32.56 21.93 -10.67
C GLN A 932 -32.15 21.73 -9.19
N ARG A 933 -30.85 21.90 -8.85
CA ARG A 933 -30.38 21.85 -7.45
C ARG A 933 -31.05 22.91 -6.56
N ILE A 934 -31.30 24.12 -7.08
CA ILE A 934 -31.99 25.20 -6.36
C ILE A 934 -33.46 24.82 -6.11
N ALA A 935 -34.15 24.24 -7.10
CA ALA A 935 -35.52 23.75 -6.94
C ALA A 935 -35.62 22.61 -5.90
N GLU A 936 -34.72 21.63 -5.97
CA GLU A 936 -34.63 20.53 -5.01
C GLU A 936 -34.31 21.01 -3.59
N ALA A 937 -33.40 21.97 -3.44
CA ALA A 937 -33.08 22.58 -2.16
C ALA A 937 -34.24 23.44 -1.61
N THR A 938 -35.00 24.13 -2.48
CA THR A 938 -36.20 24.88 -2.10
C THR A 938 -37.31 23.95 -1.61
N ALA A 939 -37.57 22.84 -2.33
CA ALA A 939 -38.50 21.80 -1.90
C ALA A 939 -38.06 21.17 -0.57
N LYS A 940 -36.76 20.86 -0.42
CA LYS A 940 -36.20 20.35 0.83
C LYS A 940 -36.33 21.35 1.99
N MET A 941 -36.31 22.65 1.73
CA MET A 941 -36.53 23.67 2.77
C MET A 941 -37.98 23.68 3.26
N LEU A 942 -38.96 23.40 2.38
CA LEU A 942 -40.37 23.15 2.74
C LEU A 942 -40.54 21.85 3.52
N ASP A 943 -39.91 20.74 3.09
CA ASP A 943 -39.90 19.48 3.84
C ASP A 943 -39.33 19.69 5.25
N ASN A 944 -38.16 20.33 5.35
CA ASN A 944 -37.52 20.66 6.61
C ASN A 944 -38.39 21.58 7.49
N TYR A 945 -39.15 22.50 6.91
CA TYR A 945 -40.11 23.32 7.67
C TYR A 945 -41.20 22.46 8.31
N ILE A 946 -41.82 21.55 7.55
CA ILE A 946 -42.87 20.67 8.05
C ILE A 946 -42.29 19.69 9.10
N VAL A 947 -41.22 18.98 8.75
CA VAL A 947 -40.63 17.91 9.58
C VAL A 947 -40.03 18.44 10.88
N TRP A 948 -39.41 19.64 10.88
CA TRP A 948 -38.76 20.20 12.07
C TRP A 948 -39.61 21.21 12.85
N THR A 949 -40.87 21.45 12.47
CA THR A 949 -41.84 22.17 13.33
C THR A 949 -41.97 21.44 14.68
N PRO A 950 -42.10 22.13 15.83
CA PRO A 950 -42.33 21.47 17.13
C PRO A 950 -43.55 20.51 17.10
N LEU A 951 -43.48 19.35 17.76
CA LEU A 951 -44.55 18.32 17.68
C LEU A 951 -45.90 18.80 18.26
N ASP A 952 -45.83 19.74 19.19
CA ASP A 952 -46.92 20.41 19.90
C ASP A 952 -47.58 21.54 19.10
N LEU A 953 -47.04 21.88 17.93
CA LEU A 953 -47.59 22.89 17.01
C LEU A 953 -48.01 22.22 15.70
N ASP A 954 -49.14 22.65 15.13
CA ASP A 954 -49.62 22.13 13.84
C ASP A 954 -49.12 23.01 12.68
N SER A 955 -48.48 22.38 11.68
CA SER A 955 -47.86 23.08 10.55
C SER A 955 -48.88 23.70 9.59
N ASP A 956 -50.14 23.29 9.68
CA ASP A 956 -51.22 23.67 8.77
C ASP A 956 -52.18 24.70 9.38
N GLN A 957 -51.93 25.15 10.61
CA GLN A 957 -52.80 26.09 11.34
C GLN A 957 -52.10 27.42 11.65
N GLY A 958 -52.90 28.48 11.83
CA GLY A 958 -52.43 29.81 12.20
C GLY A 958 -51.37 30.38 11.25
N GLU A 959 -50.42 31.11 11.82
CA GLU A 959 -49.33 31.74 11.06
C GLU A 959 -48.36 30.71 10.47
N LEU A 960 -48.16 29.56 11.14
CA LEU A 960 -47.33 28.47 10.62
C LEU A 960 -47.87 27.95 9.28
N GLY A 961 -49.19 27.82 9.15
CA GLY A 961 -49.86 27.48 7.88
C GLY A 961 -49.69 28.56 6.80
N ASN A 962 -49.70 29.84 7.17
CA ASN A 962 -49.45 30.94 6.22
C ASN A 962 -48.01 30.91 5.68
N PHE A 963 -47.01 30.64 6.52
CA PHE A 963 -45.62 30.49 6.07
C PHE A 963 -45.39 29.19 5.30
N LYS A 964 -46.08 28.09 5.65
CA LYS A 964 -46.14 26.87 4.81
C LYS A 964 -46.69 27.17 3.42
N ALA A 965 -47.75 27.99 3.32
CA ALA A 965 -48.30 28.42 2.03
C ALA A 965 -47.36 29.35 1.23
N LYS A 966 -46.59 30.24 1.88
CA LYS A 966 -45.48 30.98 1.24
C LYS A 966 -44.46 30.01 0.62
N LEU A 967 -44.02 29.01 1.38
CA LEU A 967 -43.04 28.01 0.94
C LEU A 967 -43.52 27.11 -0.20
N VAL A 968 -44.79 26.71 -0.20
CA VAL A 968 -45.39 25.95 -1.32
C VAL A 968 -45.36 26.77 -2.62
N ARG A 969 -45.72 28.07 -2.56
CA ARG A 969 -45.62 28.96 -3.74
C ARG A 969 -44.18 29.08 -4.23
N MET A 970 -43.24 29.33 -3.31
CA MET A 970 -41.82 29.44 -3.61
C MET A 970 -41.23 28.15 -4.21
N THR A 971 -41.69 26.99 -3.76
CA THR A 971 -41.34 25.70 -4.36
C THR A 971 -41.92 25.56 -5.79
N SER A 972 -43.12 26.08 -6.06
CA SER A 972 -43.67 26.11 -7.43
C SER A 972 -42.92 27.08 -8.35
N THR A 973 -42.57 28.28 -7.89
CA THR A 973 -41.74 29.25 -8.63
C THR A 973 -40.35 28.67 -8.91
N ALA A 974 -39.73 27.97 -7.94
CA ALA A 974 -38.43 27.33 -8.14
C ALA A 974 -38.46 26.17 -9.17
N ASN A 975 -39.52 25.37 -9.18
CA ASN A 975 -39.71 24.33 -10.20
C ASN A 975 -39.97 24.93 -11.60
N GLU A 976 -40.70 26.05 -11.69
CA GLU A 976 -40.85 26.77 -12.96
C GLU A 976 -39.53 27.38 -13.44
N PHE A 977 -38.78 28.02 -12.55
CA PHE A 977 -37.42 28.51 -12.81
C PHE A 977 -36.49 27.40 -13.34
N ALA A 978 -36.46 26.22 -12.68
CA ALA A 978 -35.67 25.08 -13.14
C ALA A 978 -36.07 24.57 -14.53
N LYS A 979 -37.37 24.58 -14.83
CA LYS A 979 -37.91 24.23 -16.15
C LYS A 979 -37.56 25.27 -17.22
N GLN A 980 -37.71 26.56 -16.93
CA GLN A 980 -37.38 27.64 -17.86
C GLN A 980 -35.87 27.73 -18.13
N SER A 981 -35.02 27.29 -17.19
CA SER A 981 -33.56 27.18 -17.36
C SER A 981 -33.12 26.11 -18.39
N GLN A 982 -34.05 25.30 -18.92
CA GLN A 982 -33.80 24.34 -20.00
C GLN A 982 -33.85 25.00 -21.40
N ASP A 983 -34.58 26.11 -21.58
CA ASP A 983 -34.64 26.83 -22.85
C ASP A 983 -33.29 27.50 -23.18
N GLU A 984 -32.88 27.54 -24.45
CA GLU A 984 -31.63 28.21 -24.87
C GLU A 984 -31.57 29.71 -24.49
N LYS A 985 -32.72 30.35 -24.26
CA LYS A 985 -32.87 31.79 -24.00
C LYS A 985 -33.04 32.10 -22.52
N SER A 986 -31.92 32.39 -21.87
CA SER A 986 -31.75 32.69 -20.43
C SER A 986 -32.68 33.76 -19.86
N LYS A 987 -33.13 34.74 -20.65
CA LYS A 987 -33.89 35.90 -20.14
C LYS A 987 -35.12 35.54 -19.28
N LYS A 988 -35.92 34.54 -19.66
CA LYS A 988 -37.10 34.15 -18.85
C LYS A 988 -36.74 33.50 -17.52
N SER A 989 -35.69 32.67 -17.52
CA SER A 989 -35.19 32.04 -16.30
C SER A 989 -34.44 33.04 -15.40
N ILE A 990 -33.91 34.13 -15.94
CA ILE A 990 -33.49 35.29 -15.13
C ILE A 990 -34.71 35.97 -14.50
N GLU A 991 -35.77 36.27 -15.27
CA GLU A 991 -37.00 36.91 -14.75
C GLU A 991 -37.68 36.08 -13.63
N THR A 992 -37.79 34.76 -13.78
CA THR A 992 -38.34 33.88 -12.71
C THR A 992 -37.34 33.58 -11.58
N GLY A 993 -36.04 33.61 -11.86
CA GLY A 993 -35.00 33.53 -10.82
C GLY A 993 -34.98 34.77 -9.93
N GLU A 994 -35.16 35.96 -10.50
CA GLU A 994 -35.30 37.22 -9.77
C GLU A 994 -36.58 37.22 -8.91
N GLU A 995 -37.70 36.67 -9.40
CA GLU A 995 -38.90 36.47 -8.57
C GLU A 995 -38.61 35.54 -7.38
N LEU A 996 -37.99 34.38 -7.63
CA LEU A 996 -37.61 33.43 -6.57
C LEU A 996 -36.69 34.06 -5.52
N TYR A 997 -35.70 34.86 -5.95
CA TYR A 997 -34.81 35.61 -5.06
C TYR A 997 -35.58 36.58 -4.15
N GLN A 998 -36.54 37.34 -4.70
CA GLN A 998 -37.36 38.25 -3.88
C GLN A 998 -38.30 37.50 -2.93
N GLN A 999 -38.87 36.36 -3.35
CA GLN A 999 -39.68 35.50 -2.48
C GLN A 999 -38.86 34.92 -1.32
N LEU A 1000 -37.66 34.38 -1.60
CA LEU A 1000 -36.71 33.87 -0.60
C LEU A 1000 -36.28 34.97 0.39
N ARG A 1001 -35.97 36.16 -0.13
CA ARG A 1001 -35.62 37.32 0.70
C ARG A 1001 -36.78 37.75 1.61
N ASN A 1002 -37.99 37.89 1.06
CA ASN A 1002 -39.18 38.21 1.83
C ASN A 1002 -39.46 37.14 2.91
N PHE A 1003 -39.26 35.86 2.60
CA PHE A 1003 -39.34 34.78 3.58
C PHE A 1003 -38.30 34.96 4.70
N LYS A 1004 -37.02 35.17 4.38
CA LYS A 1004 -35.96 35.40 5.40
C LYS A 1004 -36.24 36.62 6.29
N GLU A 1005 -36.78 37.70 5.72
CA GLU A 1005 -37.11 38.93 6.43
C GLU A 1005 -38.38 38.80 7.30
N THR A 1006 -39.40 38.03 6.86
CA THR A 1006 -40.69 37.91 7.58
C THR A 1006 -40.79 36.71 8.51
N VAL A 1007 -40.03 35.62 8.33
CA VAL A 1007 -40.08 34.43 9.21
C VAL A 1007 -39.86 34.72 10.71
N PRO A 1008 -39.05 35.72 11.13
CA PRO A 1008 -38.96 36.12 12.54
C PRO A 1008 -40.29 36.56 13.18
N GLU A 1009 -41.28 37.02 12.40
CA GLU A 1009 -42.62 37.42 12.87
C GLU A 1009 -43.32 36.28 13.64
N LEU A 1010 -43.03 35.02 13.31
CA LEU A 1010 -43.54 33.83 14.01
C LEU A 1010 -43.16 33.78 15.51
N LEU A 1011 -42.18 34.56 15.98
CA LEU A 1011 -41.88 34.70 17.41
C LEU A 1011 -42.86 35.60 18.15
N GLU A 1012 -43.48 36.56 17.46
CA GLU A 1012 -44.47 37.46 18.06
C GLU A 1012 -45.80 36.73 18.33
N GLY A 1013 -46.12 35.72 17.51
CA GLY A 1013 -47.30 34.87 17.67
C GLY A 1013 -47.23 33.81 18.78
N GLY A 1014 -46.04 33.47 19.33
CA GLY A 1014 -45.98 32.44 20.38
C GLY A 1014 -44.60 32.11 20.98
N ASN A 1015 -44.53 32.14 22.31
CA ASN A 1015 -43.32 31.88 23.12
C ASN A 1015 -42.97 30.38 23.29
N HIS A 1016 -42.94 29.58 22.21
CA HIS A 1016 -42.54 28.17 22.30
C HIS A 1016 -40.99 28.00 22.27
N PRO A 1017 -40.36 27.37 23.28
CA PRO A 1017 -38.90 27.40 23.46
C PRO A 1017 -38.04 26.80 22.33
N LYS A 1018 -38.59 25.96 21.44
CA LYS A 1018 -37.85 25.41 20.27
C LYS A 1018 -38.13 26.17 18.97
N LEU A 1019 -39.09 27.11 18.97
CA LEU A 1019 -39.45 27.89 17.78
C LEU A 1019 -38.31 28.84 17.32
N PRO A 1020 -37.54 29.51 18.21
CA PRO A 1020 -36.36 30.28 17.78
C PRO A 1020 -35.32 29.43 17.04
N THR A 1021 -35.05 28.21 17.50
CA THR A 1021 -34.11 27.29 16.83
C THR A 1021 -34.63 26.82 15.47
N HIS A 1022 -35.94 26.56 15.37
CA HIS A 1022 -36.58 26.25 14.10
C HIS A 1022 -36.39 27.41 13.10
N ILE A 1023 -36.76 28.63 13.52
CA ILE A 1023 -36.67 29.87 12.75
C ILE A 1023 -35.23 30.15 12.29
N ALA A 1024 -34.25 30.07 13.18
CA ALA A 1024 -32.83 30.26 12.82
C ALA A 1024 -32.38 29.27 11.72
N ASN A 1025 -32.79 28.00 11.82
CA ASN A 1025 -32.48 27.00 10.80
C ASN A 1025 -33.20 27.28 9.46
N ARG A 1026 -34.43 27.81 9.48
CA ARG A 1026 -35.14 28.24 8.25
C ARG A 1026 -34.47 29.45 7.60
N MET A 1027 -34.05 30.43 8.41
CA MET A 1027 -33.36 31.64 7.94
C MET A 1027 -32.00 31.29 7.31
N HIS A 1028 -31.26 30.33 7.85
CA HIS A 1028 -29.98 29.89 7.31
C HIS A 1028 -30.13 29.09 5.99
N GLU A 1029 -31.11 28.19 5.88
CA GLU A 1029 -31.39 27.53 4.59
C GLU A 1029 -31.90 28.52 3.53
N ALA A 1030 -32.73 29.50 3.91
CA ALA A 1030 -33.16 30.58 3.03
C ALA A 1030 -31.97 31.46 2.60
N GLU A 1031 -31.05 31.77 3.51
CA GLU A 1031 -29.82 32.51 3.21
C GLU A 1031 -28.92 31.77 2.22
N LYS A 1032 -28.72 30.46 2.38
CA LYS A 1032 -27.96 29.65 1.41
C LYS A 1032 -28.64 29.66 0.03
N LEU A 1033 -29.96 29.49 -0.01
CA LEU A 1033 -30.74 29.57 -1.26
C LEU A 1033 -30.68 30.95 -1.93
N ILE A 1034 -30.67 32.04 -1.14
CA ILE A 1034 -30.47 33.41 -1.64
C ILE A 1034 -29.11 33.56 -2.30
N THR A 1035 -28.04 33.03 -1.69
CA THR A 1035 -26.70 33.00 -2.29
C THR A 1035 -26.65 32.13 -3.56
N ASP A 1036 -27.27 30.95 -3.55
CA ASP A 1036 -27.32 30.05 -4.71
C ASP A 1036 -28.03 30.72 -5.92
N ILE A 1037 -29.22 31.30 -5.73
CA ILE A 1037 -29.98 31.91 -6.83
C ILE A 1037 -29.36 33.23 -7.31
N SER A 1038 -28.83 34.08 -6.41
CA SER A 1038 -28.16 35.33 -6.81
C SER A 1038 -26.83 35.06 -7.53
N GLY A 1039 -26.10 34.02 -7.12
CA GLY A 1039 -24.95 33.51 -7.86
C GLY A 1039 -25.34 33.08 -9.28
N TRP A 1040 -26.36 32.23 -9.42
CA TRP A 1040 -26.86 31.79 -10.72
C TRP A 1040 -27.27 32.96 -11.63
N ILE A 1041 -28.04 33.92 -11.11
CA ILE A 1041 -28.47 35.13 -11.84
C ILE A 1041 -27.24 35.93 -12.31
N ARG A 1042 -26.25 36.16 -11.43
CA ARG A 1042 -25.02 36.89 -11.76
C ARG A 1042 -24.21 36.17 -12.84
N LYS A 1043 -24.14 34.83 -12.83
CA LYS A 1043 -23.48 34.05 -13.89
C LYS A 1043 -24.18 34.19 -15.24
N GLU A 1044 -25.51 34.08 -15.29
CA GLU A 1044 -26.23 34.24 -16.56
C GLU A 1044 -26.14 35.68 -17.11
N GLN A 1045 -26.28 36.71 -16.26
CA GLN A 1045 -26.14 38.12 -16.64
C GLN A 1045 -24.71 38.49 -17.10
N THR A 1046 -23.66 37.96 -16.45
CA THR A 1046 -22.26 38.22 -16.86
C THR A 1046 -21.91 37.58 -18.19
N ILE A 1047 -22.52 36.43 -18.54
CA ILE A 1047 -22.29 35.80 -19.85
C ILE A 1047 -23.20 36.41 -20.93
N GLU A 1048 -24.43 36.85 -20.62
CA GLU A 1048 -25.24 37.67 -21.55
C GLU A 1048 -24.55 38.98 -21.93
N SER A 1049 -23.86 39.61 -20.97
CA SER A 1049 -23.02 40.80 -21.23
C SER A 1049 -21.64 40.49 -21.84
N GLY A 1050 -21.33 39.22 -22.10
CA GLY A 1050 -20.15 38.78 -22.84
C GLY A 1050 -18.85 38.69 -22.04
N ASN A 1051 -18.91 38.59 -20.71
CA ASN A 1051 -17.78 38.54 -19.77
C ASN A 1051 -17.74 37.21 -18.98
N PRO A 1052 -17.53 36.04 -19.63
CA PRO A 1052 -17.63 34.74 -18.97
C PRO A 1052 -16.57 34.45 -17.89
N HIS A 1053 -15.48 35.23 -17.82
CA HIS A 1053 -14.53 35.15 -16.69
C HIS A 1053 -15.20 35.55 -15.36
N LEU A 1054 -16.17 36.47 -15.37
CA LEU A 1054 -16.93 36.86 -14.18
C LEU A 1054 -17.94 35.80 -13.73
N ALA A 1055 -18.32 34.87 -14.61
CA ALA A 1055 -19.14 33.72 -14.19
C ALA A 1055 -18.30 32.69 -13.44
N ALA A 1056 -17.08 32.43 -13.92
CA ALA A 1056 -16.11 31.62 -13.20
C ALA A 1056 -15.65 32.26 -11.88
N GLU A 1057 -15.58 33.60 -11.80
CA GLU A 1057 -15.33 34.33 -10.54
C GLU A 1057 -16.39 34.02 -9.48
N VAL A 1058 -17.68 33.94 -9.85
CA VAL A 1058 -18.77 33.58 -8.93
C VAL A 1058 -18.62 32.15 -8.40
N ASP A 1059 -18.24 31.19 -9.25
CA ASP A 1059 -18.03 29.81 -8.82
C ASP A 1059 -16.74 29.64 -8.01
N GLN A 1060 -15.68 30.39 -8.33
CA GLN A 1060 -14.47 30.45 -7.52
C GLN A 1060 -14.76 31.03 -6.13
N HIS A 1061 -15.47 32.16 -6.07
CA HIS A 1061 -15.89 32.78 -4.82
C HIS A 1061 -16.71 31.83 -3.95
N ARG A 1062 -17.63 31.07 -4.57
CA ARG A 1062 -18.41 30.04 -3.88
C ARG A 1062 -17.52 28.99 -3.21
N ILE A 1063 -16.53 28.47 -3.95
CA ILE A 1063 -15.57 27.48 -3.41
C ILE A 1063 -14.78 28.09 -2.26
N THR A 1064 -14.31 29.33 -2.38
CA THR A 1064 -13.64 30.06 -1.30
C THR A 1064 -14.52 30.16 -0.05
N VAL A 1065 -15.80 30.56 -0.19
CA VAL A 1065 -16.74 30.72 0.93
C VAL A 1065 -17.09 29.38 1.59
N ASP A 1066 -17.45 28.34 0.82
CA ASP A 1066 -17.75 27.01 1.38
C ASP A 1066 -16.48 26.40 2.04
N THR A 1067 -15.27 26.72 1.56
CA THR A 1067 -13.97 26.30 2.17
C THR A 1067 -13.67 27.03 3.49
N VAL A 1068 -13.88 28.35 3.55
CA VAL A 1068 -13.74 29.14 4.79
C VAL A 1068 -14.79 28.71 5.83
N GLU A 1069 -16.01 28.34 5.41
CA GLU A 1069 -17.01 27.76 6.32
C GLU A 1069 -16.58 26.37 6.83
N LEU A 1070 -15.94 25.54 6.00
CA LEU A 1070 -15.37 24.25 6.41
C LEU A 1070 -14.25 24.43 7.44
N SER A 1071 -13.30 25.36 7.21
CA SER A 1071 -12.23 25.63 8.19
C SER A 1071 -12.79 26.14 9.52
N ARG A 1072 -13.78 27.05 9.49
CA ARG A 1072 -14.44 27.56 10.70
C ARG A 1072 -15.12 26.48 11.55
N LYS A 1073 -15.60 25.39 10.94
CA LYS A 1073 -16.10 24.21 11.68
C LYS A 1073 -14.95 23.44 12.34
N LEU A 1074 -13.83 23.34 11.64
CA LEU A 1074 -12.62 22.62 12.04
C LEU A 1074 -11.72 23.40 13.02
N THR A 1075 -11.90 24.71 13.21
CA THR A 1075 -11.14 25.47 14.24
C THR A 1075 -11.31 24.89 15.65
N SER A 1076 -12.44 24.23 15.93
CA SER A 1076 -12.70 23.52 17.19
C SER A 1076 -11.92 22.20 17.36
N LEU A 1077 -11.38 21.64 16.28
CA LEU A 1077 -10.64 20.36 16.26
C LEU A 1077 -9.36 20.43 17.09
N LYS A 1078 -8.60 21.53 16.95
CA LYS A 1078 -7.31 21.75 17.65
C LYS A 1078 -7.45 21.59 19.17
N ALA A 1079 -8.49 22.18 19.76
CA ALA A 1079 -8.78 22.08 21.19
C ALA A 1079 -9.20 20.67 21.62
N GLN A 1080 -9.84 19.90 20.74
CA GLN A 1080 -10.22 18.50 21.00
C GLN A 1080 -8.99 17.58 20.93
N CYS A 1081 -8.14 17.75 19.91
CA CYS A 1081 -6.90 16.96 19.74
C CYS A 1081 -5.88 17.19 20.86
N GLN A 1082 -5.79 18.41 21.40
CA GLN A 1082 -4.97 18.74 22.59
C GLN A 1082 -5.32 17.91 23.83
N GLY A 1083 -6.57 17.46 23.97
CA GLY A 1083 -6.99 16.57 25.06
C GLY A 1083 -6.64 15.09 24.86
N ILE A 1084 -6.08 14.71 23.71
CA ILE A 1084 -5.85 13.30 23.32
C ILE A 1084 -4.35 13.00 23.19
N SER A 1085 -3.61 13.78 22.41
CA SER A 1085 -2.16 13.60 22.21
C SER A 1085 -1.50 14.90 21.71
N PRO A 1086 -0.28 15.24 22.18
CA PRO A 1086 0.47 16.39 21.67
C PRO A 1086 0.85 16.25 20.19
N GLU A 1087 1.03 15.02 19.69
CA GLU A 1087 1.31 14.76 18.28
C GLU A 1087 0.07 15.02 17.42
N LEU A 1088 -1.09 14.53 17.86
CA LEU A 1088 -2.38 14.77 17.19
C LEU A 1088 -2.74 16.27 17.19
N ALA A 1089 -2.42 16.98 18.27
CA ALA A 1089 -2.58 18.44 18.36
C ALA A 1089 -1.69 19.19 17.36
N LYS A 1090 -0.47 18.72 17.13
CA LYS A 1090 0.46 19.29 16.14
C LYS A 1090 0.00 19.03 14.70
N SER A 1091 -0.52 17.83 14.40
CA SER A 1091 -1.12 17.54 13.09
C SER A 1091 -2.37 18.38 12.83
N ALA A 1092 -3.24 18.55 13.84
CA ALA A 1092 -4.41 19.43 13.75
C ALA A 1092 -4.03 20.92 13.58
N GLU A 1093 -2.91 21.35 14.14
CA GLU A 1093 -2.35 22.69 13.94
C GLU A 1093 -1.78 22.89 12.53
N ALA A 1094 -1.05 21.90 11.99
CA ALA A 1094 -0.55 21.92 10.62
C ALA A 1094 -1.69 21.93 9.58
N PHE A 1095 -2.69 21.06 9.76
CA PHE A 1095 -3.87 20.99 8.90
C PHE A 1095 -4.62 22.33 8.85
N LEU A 1096 -4.82 22.99 10.01
CA LEU A 1096 -5.49 24.29 10.05
C LEU A 1096 -4.64 25.40 9.41
N ALA A 1097 -3.32 25.39 9.59
CA ALA A 1097 -2.43 26.32 8.88
C ALA A 1097 -2.53 26.12 7.36
N THR A 1098 -2.55 24.88 6.85
CA THR A 1098 -2.69 24.65 5.41
C THR A 1098 -4.09 24.94 4.87
N MET A 1099 -5.14 24.92 5.70
CA MET A 1099 -6.46 25.43 5.32
C MET A 1099 -6.52 26.97 5.29
N GLU A 1100 -5.98 27.66 6.31
CA GLU A 1100 -6.21 29.10 6.55
C GLU A 1100 -5.06 30.00 6.07
N GLU A 1101 -3.81 29.54 6.10
CA GLU A 1101 -2.60 30.27 5.71
C GLU A 1101 -2.10 29.90 4.30
N ASP A 1102 -2.23 28.63 3.87
CA ASP A 1102 -1.85 28.21 2.51
C ASP A 1102 -3.05 28.29 1.52
N LEU A 1103 -4.14 27.56 1.78
CA LEU A 1103 -5.18 27.29 0.78
C LEU A 1103 -6.12 28.48 0.50
N VAL A 1104 -6.67 29.12 1.53
CA VAL A 1104 -7.61 30.24 1.34
C VAL A 1104 -6.98 31.41 0.55
N PRO A 1105 -5.73 31.83 0.80
CA PRO A 1105 -5.09 32.87 -0.01
C PRO A 1105 -4.92 32.53 -1.50
N GLU A 1106 -4.68 31.26 -1.87
CA GLU A 1106 -4.65 30.83 -3.27
C GLU A 1106 -6.04 30.88 -3.93
N LEU A 1107 -7.09 30.51 -3.18
CA LEU A 1107 -8.49 30.61 -3.64
C LEU A 1107 -8.93 32.08 -3.82
N GLU A 1108 -8.52 32.98 -2.92
CA GLU A 1108 -8.76 34.43 -3.05
C GLU A 1108 -7.95 35.06 -4.19
N SER A 1109 -6.68 34.66 -4.37
CA SER A 1109 -5.84 35.12 -5.49
C SER A 1109 -6.40 34.68 -6.85
N SER A 1110 -6.95 33.47 -6.93
CA SER A 1110 -7.71 33.00 -8.09
C SER A 1110 -8.96 33.85 -8.34
N GLN A 1111 -9.73 34.19 -7.30
CA GLN A 1111 -10.92 35.03 -7.45
C GLN A 1111 -10.57 36.44 -7.97
N VAL A 1112 -9.51 37.07 -7.43
CA VAL A 1112 -9.04 38.39 -7.87
C VAL A 1112 -8.53 38.36 -9.32
N THR A 1113 -7.73 37.35 -9.69
CA THR A 1113 -7.22 37.21 -11.06
C THR A 1113 -8.33 36.94 -12.08
N LEU A 1114 -9.39 36.20 -11.72
CA LEU A 1114 -10.59 36.04 -12.56
C LEU A 1114 -11.37 37.37 -12.72
N ASN A 1115 -11.52 38.14 -11.65
CA ASN A 1115 -12.15 39.47 -11.70
C ASN A 1115 -11.37 40.46 -12.59
N ASP A 1116 -10.04 40.38 -12.58
CA ASP A 1116 -9.15 41.16 -13.45
C ASP A 1116 -9.05 40.62 -14.89
N ALA A 1117 -9.83 39.59 -15.23
CA ALA A 1117 -9.79 38.85 -16.50
C ALA A 1117 -8.44 38.16 -16.83
N ARG A 1118 -7.54 38.00 -15.85
CA ARG A 1118 -6.24 37.32 -15.94
C ARG A 1118 -6.40 35.79 -15.82
N VAL A 1119 -7.15 35.20 -16.77
CA VAL A 1119 -7.60 33.79 -16.72
C VAL A 1119 -6.45 32.78 -16.63
N THR A 1120 -5.29 33.04 -17.24
CA THR A 1120 -4.12 32.15 -17.17
C THR A 1120 -3.51 32.09 -15.77
N GLU A 1121 -3.33 33.25 -15.12
CA GLU A 1121 -2.82 33.35 -13.75
C GLU A 1121 -3.82 32.75 -12.75
N ALA A 1122 -5.12 32.95 -12.98
CA ALA A 1122 -6.16 32.28 -12.21
C ALA A 1122 -6.06 30.75 -12.27
N ILE A 1123 -5.79 30.18 -13.44
CA ILE A 1123 -5.62 28.73 -13.63
C ILE A 1123 -4.36 28.20 -12.90
N GLU A 1124 -3.32 29.01 -12.75
CA GLU A 1124 -2.12 28.68 -11.97
C GLU A 1124 -2.46 28.61 -10.47
N HIS A 1125 -3.10 29.65 -9.91
CA HIS A 1125 -3.61 29.65 -8.53
C HIS A 1125 -4.58 28.49 -8.24
N GLN A 1126 -5.51 28.18 -9.15
CA GLN A 1126 -6.39 27.02 -9.02
C GLN A 1126 -5.63 25.69 -9.01
N THR A 1127 -4.51 25.60 -9.76
CA THR A 1127 -3.67 24.40 -9.79
C THR A 1127 -2.88 24.25 -8.48
N ALA A 1128 -2.41 25.36 -7.89
CA ALA A 1128 -1.81 25.36 -6.55
C ALA A 1128 -2.83 24.95 -5.47
N ALA A 1129 -4.03 25.54 -5.47
CA ALA A 1129 -5.11 25.23 -4.54
C ALA A 1129 -5.51 23.75 -4.55
N ILE A 1130 -5.54 23.08 -5.71
CA ILE A 1130 -5.83 21.63 -5.80
C ILE A 1130 -4.72 20.79 -5.17
N GLY A 1131 -3.46 21.22 -5.28
CA GLY A 1131 -2.34 20.60 -4.56
C GLY A 1131 -2.49 20.75 -3.05
N LEU A 1132 -2.92 21.92 -2.58
CA LEU A 1132 -3.15 22.21 -1.16
C LEU A 1132 -4.37 21.48 -0.60
N PHE A 1133 -5.49 21.38 -1.33
CA PHE A 1133 -6.62 20.51 -0.99
C PHE A 1133 -6.17 19.05 -0.83
N THR A 1134 -5.38 18.53 -1.77
CA THR A 1134 -4.87 17.15 -1.74
C THR A 1134 -3.91 16.92 -0.56
N ARG A 1135 -3.14 17.95 -0.17
CA ARG A 1135 -2.32 17.94 1.04
C ARG A 1135 -3.18 17.94 2.32
N ALA A 1136 -4.20 18.80 2.39
CA ALA A 1136 -5.12 18.87 3.52
C ALA A 1136 -5.91 17.56 3.70
N GLU A 1137 -6.32 16.89 2.61
CA GLU A 1137 -6.94 15.56 2.67
C GLU A 1137 -5.99 14.50 3.26
N LYS A 1138 -4.69 14.60 2.99
CA LYS A 1138 -3.66 13.71 3.54
C LYS A 1138 -3.28 14.03 5.00
N GLU A 1139 -3.40 15.29 5.42
CA GLU A 1139 -3.15 15.72 6.81
C GLU A 1139 -4.37 15.46 7.73
N LEU A 1140 -5.53 15.11 7.16
CA LEU A 1140 -6.77 14.75 7.85
C LEU A 1140 -6.92 13.23 8.09
N ASP A 1141 -5.98 12.41 7.61
CA ASP A 1141 -6.09 10.94 7.57
C ASP A 1141 -5.31 10.18 8.64
#